data_AF-A0A151CGL9-F1
#
_entry.id   AF-A0A151CGL9-F1
#
_cell.length_a   1.000
_cell.length_b   1.000
_cell.length_c   1.000
_cell.angle_alpha   90.00
_cell.angle_beta   90.00
_cell.angle_gamma   90.00
#
_symmetry.space_group_name_H-M   'P 1'
#
loop_
_entity.id
_entity.type
_entity.pdbx_description
1 polymer ?
#
loop_
_entity_poly.entity_id
_entity_poly.type
_entity_poly.pdbx_seq_one_letter_code
_entity_poly.pdbx_strand_id
1 'polypeptide(L)'
;MSSSRTRNWRNTLSSMGIALVIFSSIAGWAGDPTSAAYCQENDRIFWFVTITDTHIGTSGSQDTDNLSWVVHEGKNVINPSFIILAGDITDSTDGNLLGYPNGPYQSEWDQYRATLDMAHTGINAGNFFDIPGNHDAYSDADFSYYLNNSVQGSATGRTQVSWTRQFSYGTYHFLGVNTSANDGSAFSLFFPYGDYAGLDTAELSYIGSELALHSDAELTFIFGHHPMKATGNSEDTWIFYGASELASLMESYGVSSYLYGHTHRFSESFFTGDVEYETATPYQIAPGVFYTNIASLGKSSDNHFNITAVDCNGISMVTRAIGIWPAVIITAPMDRNLGKPANPLLQYTVPNGPGNPLRALLFDPDTSVCTAEYRIDGSPIWHPMDRVPANPNLWEGSWDSSGLSEGDHIIEVRATGSEGTIRTDSVTVYVEGESSVPYVDQFVSGEVPVSGTVSNSFSDTATLDGIYETITERVSVGKPSKRYSYLEHIWTIPVEAGTTMTFFAQLQPSASMDGDAFAFAYSTDNVHYTPMFTTSGPDLMQYSANLPASINGTLYIKVTDTDRTAGNKALDSIAVDHLYVRTGFEAGEVPASPSGLTATAVSSTQINLSWNDNSDNEFGFRIERLDASGWIEAGIVGADVQTYADTGLQPSTAYTYRVSAYNNNGDSAYSNESTATTEAGAAISLDVQTSKVRGSYIADIAWSDATSDSVDIYKNGALLTTVANSISGNNSYSDPLGKKPSGSYTYQVCEASSSNCSETVTVSF
;
A
#
# COMPACT_ATOMS: atom_id res chain seq x y z
N MET A 1 39.37 62.75 -20.99
CA MET A 1 39.43 61.46 -21.71
C MET A 1 40.34 60.53 -20.93
N SER A 2 39.89 59.56 -20.15
CA SER A 2 38.70 59.35 -19.31
C SER A 2 39.13 58.15 -18.44
N SER A 3 39.34 58.30 -17.13
CA SER A 3 38.31 58.03 -16.11
C SER A 3 37.57 56.72 -16.37
N SER A 4 37.37 55.77 -15.46
CA SER A 4 37.51 55.69 -14.01
C SER A 4 36.68 54.46 -13.59
N ARG A 5 36.92 53.95 -12.36
CA ARG A 5 35.91 53.26 -11.51
C ARG A 5 35.53 51.83 -11.97
N THR A 6 35.23 50.86 -11.11
CA THR A 6 34.71 50.79 -9.72
C THR A 6 35.21 49.49 -9.08
N ARG A 7 35.65 49.38 -7.81
CA ARG A 7 35.02 49.65 -6.49
C ARG A 7 34.27 48.43 -5.91
N ASN A 8 34.82 47.91 -4.81
CA ASN A 8 34.20 47.03 -3.81
C ASN A 8 32.80 47.52 -3.37
N TRP A 9 31.90 46.60 -2.97
CA TRP A 9 31.25 46.51 -1.63
C TRP A 9 30.04 45.53 -1.66
N ARG A 10 30.07 44.54 -0.75
CA ARG A 10 29.01 44.04 0.16
C ARG A 10 27.52 44.17 -0.25
N ASN A 11 26.81 43.03 -0.35
CA ASN A 11 25.83 42.52 0.64
C ASN A 11 24.72 41.64 0.02
N THR A 12 24.46 40.52 0.72
CA THR A 12 23.16 39.85 0.95
C THR A 12 22.29 39.45 -0.24
N LEU A 13 22.23 38.15 -0.51
CA LEU A 13 20.97 37.47 -0.81
C LEU A 13 20.93 36.14 -0.04
N SER A 14 19.78 35.95 0.59
CA SER A 14 19.30 34.92 1.50
C SER A 14 19.64 33.48 1.13
N SER A 15 20.06 32.74 2.15
CA SER A 15 19.90 31.29 2.28
C SER A 15 18.41 30.89 2.13
N MET A 16 18.05 30.30 0.99
CA MET A 16 16.96 29.33 0.92
C MET A 16 17.62 27.98 0.61
N GLY A 17 17.53 27.05 1.56
CA GLY A 17 17.93 25.68 1.36
C GLY A 17 17.11 25.09 0.22
N ILE A 18 17.78 24.80 -0.90
CA ILE A 18 17.25 23.90 -1.91
C ILE A 18 17.43 22.51 -1.30
N ALA A 19 16.37 22.00 -0.68
CA ALA A 19 16.20 20.58 -0.46
C ALA A 19 16.12 19.94 -1.85
N LEU A 20 17.25 19.44 -2.33
CA LEU A 20 17.31 18.62 -3.52
C LEU A 20 16.76 17.25 -3.10
N VAL A 21 15.44 17.11 -3.17
CA VAL A 21 14.77 15.80 -3.10
C VAL A 21 15.15 15.09 -4.39
N ILE A 22 16.20 14.28 -4.32
CA ILE A 22 16.55 13.35 -5.38
C ILE A 22 15.56 12.19 -5.24
N PHE A 23 14.45 12.27 -5.98
CA PHE A 23 13.70 11.08 -6.36
C PHE A 23 14.61 10.30 -7.31
N SER A 24 15.30 9.28 -6.81
CA SER A 24 15.93 8.28 -7.66
C SER A 24 14.89 7.20 -7.96
N SER A 25 14.54 7.12 -9.24
CA SER A 25 13.69 6.12 -9.87
C SER A 25 14.08 4.70 -9.47
N ILE A 26 13.09 4.00 -8.94
CA ILE A 26 13.10 2.66 -8.38
C ILE A 26 13.20 1.63 -9.53
N ALA A 27 14.02 0.60 -9.41
CA ALA A 27 13.99 -0.59 -10.26
C ALA A 27 14.10 -1.82 -9.35
N GLY A 28 12.96 -2.38 -8.95
CA GLY A 28 12.83 -3.48 -7.99
C GLY A 28 11.52 -4.24 -8.14
N TRP A 29 10.93 -4.23 -9.34
CA TRP A 29 9.52 -4.59 -9.55
C TRP A 29 9.31 -5.60 -10.70
N ALA A 30 10.37 -6.16 -11.28
CA ALA A 30 10.28 -7.01 -12.49
C ALA A 30 9.74 -8.42 -12.23
N GLY A 31 8.51 -8.69 -12.69
CA GLY A 31 7.95 -10.02 -12.94
C GLY A 31 6.84 -10.49 -11.99
N ASP A 32 6.63 -9.85 -10.84
CA ASP A 32 5.69 -10.33 -9.82
C ASP A 32 4.43 -9.45 -9.70
N PRO A 33 3.25 -9.91 -10.17
CA PRO A 33 2.00 -9.16 -10.02
C PRO A 33 1.49 -9.07 -8.57
N THR A 34 2.03 -9.87 -7.65
CA THR A 34 1.65 -9.86 -6.23
C THR A 34 2.35 -8.76 -5.43
N SER A 35 3.43 -8.17 -5.98
CA SER A 35 4.25 -7.15 -5.31
C SER A 35 3.53 -5.84 -5.00
N ALA A 36 2.32 -5.67 -5.54
CA ALA A 36 1.51 -4.45 -5.45
C ALA A 36 0.14 -4.66 -4.79
N ALA A 37 -0.05 -5.79 -4.08
CA ALA A 37 -1.31 -6.13 -3.45
C ALA A 37 -1.85 -5.03 -2.50
N TYR A 38 -0.95 -4.18 -1.99
CA TYR A 38 -1.21 -3.07 -1.08
C TYR A 38 -0.33 -1.85 -1.45
N CYS A 39 -0.37 -1.38 -2.70
CA CYS A 39 0.44 -0.24 -3.12
C CYS A 39 -0.14 1.09 -2.58
N GLN A 40 0.67 1.98 -2.00
CA GLN A 40 0.18 3.28 -1.49
C GLN A 40 0.19 4.37 -2.57
N GLU A 41 1.10 4.26 -3.53
CA GLU A 41 1.21 5.16 -4.67
C GLU A 41 0.01 5.05 -5.61
N ASN A 42 -0.55 6.19 -6.04
CA ASN A 42 -1.73 6.25 -6.92
C ASN A 42 -1.42 6.77 -8.33
N ASP A 43 -0.14 7.00 -8.65
CA ASP A 43 0.35 7.53 -9.92
C ASP A 43 0.96 6.45 -10.84
N ARG A 44 1.07 5.20 -10.36
CA ARG A 44 1.60 4.04 -11.08
C ARG A 44 0.51 3.16 -11.68
N ILE A 45 -0.49 3.74 -12.34
CA ILE A 45 -1.66 3.00 -12.85
C ILE A 45 -1.83 3.15 -14.36
N PHE A 46 -2.13 2.04 -15.03
CA PHE A 46 -2.63 2.05 -16.41
C PHE A 46 -3.69 0.96 -16.60
N TRP A 47 -4.48 1.09 -17.66
CA TRP A 47 -5.49 0.08 -18.02
C TRP A 47 -5.58 -0.08 -19.53
N PHE A 48 -6.07 -1.25 -19.94
CA PHE A 48 -6.27 -1.63 -21.33
C PHE A 48 -7.53 -2.49 -21.47
N VAL A 49 -8.02 -2.59 -22.71
CA VAL A 49 -9.22 -3.38 -23.04
C VAL A 49 -8.80 -4.63 -23.79
N THR A 50 -9.40 -5.77 -23.48
CA THR A 50 -9.22 -7.03 -24.20
C THR A 50 -10.56 -7.53 -24.72
N ILE A 51 -10.55 -7.97 -25.98
CA ILE A 51 -11.69 -8.50 -26.72
C ILE A 51 -11.23 -9.70 -27.56
N THR A 52 -12.15 -10.57 -27.97
CA THR A 52 -11.89 -11.75 -28.80
C THR A 52 -13.18 -12.17 -29.52
N ASP A 53 -13.08 -13.13 -30.44
CA ASP A 53 -14.23 -13.80 -31.05
C ASP A 53 -15.23 -12.80 -31.66
N THR A 54 -14.74 -11.91 -32.52
CA THR A 54 -15.60 -10.91 -33.19
C THR A 54 -16.36 -11.49 -34.36
N HIS A 55 -15.89 -12.58 -34.99
CA HIS A 55 -16.61 -13.31 -36.05
C HIS A 55 -17.28 -12.40 -37.09
N ILE A 56 -16.53 -11.46 -37.67
CA ILE A 56 -17.07 -10.52 -38.67
C ILE A 56 -17.47 -11.28 -39.94
N GLY A 57 -18.75 -11.17 -40.37
CA GLY A 57 -19.31 -11.84 -41.55
C GLY A 57 -20.83 -11.64 -41.76
N THR A 58 -21.41 -12.29 -42.78
CA THR A 58 -22.78 -12.06 -43.31
C THR A 58 -23.86 -12.53 -42.35
N SER A 59 -23.54 -13.47 -41.47
CA SER A 59 -24.38 -13.90 -40.35
C SER A 59 -24.36 -12.91 -39.16
N GLY A 60 -23.42 -11.96 -39.11
CA GLY A 60 -22.97 -11.25 -37.91
C GLY A 60 -22.91 -9.72 -38.02
N SER A 61 -23.97 -9.07 -38.54
CA SER A 61 -24.04 -7.59 -38.51
C SER A 61 -23.94 -7.03 -37.09
N GLN A 62 -24.50 -7.75 -36.11
CA GLN A 62 -24.41 -7.41 -34.69
C GLN A 62 -22.98 -7.48 -34.18
N ASP A 63 -22.18 -8.47 -34.61
CA ASP A 63 -20.80 -8.62 -34.13
C ASP A 63 -19.90 -7.50 -34.68
N THR A 64 -20.18 -7.06 -35.92
CA THR A 64 -19.58 -5.85 -36.50
C THR A 64 -19.96 -4.58 -35.72
N ASP A 65 -21.23 -4.45 -35.33
CA ASP A 65 -21.72 -3.34 -34.52
C ASP A 65 -21.09 -3.33 -33.11
N ASN A 66 -20.81 -4.51 -32.54
CA ASN A 66 -20.15 -4.66 -31.24
C ASN A 66 -18.70 -4.16 -31.29
N LEU A 67 -17.92 -4.59 -32.29
CA LEU A 67 -16.56 -4.07 -32.49
C LEU A 67 -16.59 -2.55 -32.74
N SER A 68 -17.52 -2.08 -33.56
CA SER A 68 -17.73 -0.65 -33.82
C SER A 68 -17.97 0.13 -32.52
N TRP A 69 -18.84 -0.37 -31.64
CA TRP A 69 -19.08 0.25 -30.33
C TRP A 69 -17.81 0.33 -29.48
N VAL A 70 -17.02 -0.76 -29.41
CA VAL A 70 -15.78 -0.79 -28.62
C VAL A 70 -14.79 0.26 -29.12
N VAL A 71 -14.56 0.35 -30.43
CA VAL A 71 -13.55 1.25 -31.00
C VAL A 71 -13.99 2.71 -31.08
N HIS A 72 -15.29 2.98 -30.93
CA HIS A 72 -15.86 4.32 -30.90
C HIS A 72 -16.27 4.74 -29.49
N GLU A 73 -17.40 4.26 -29.00
CA GLU A 73 -17.98 4.71 -27.74
C GLU A 73 -17.20 4.18 -26.54
N GLY A 74 -16.97 2.87 -26.48
CA GLY A 74 -16.25 2.22 -25.38
C GLY A 74 -14.85 2.80 -25.18
N LYS A 75 -14.07 2.93 -26.25
CA LYS A 75 -12.74 3.55 -26.24
C LYS A 75 -12.76 4.98 -25.72
N ASN A 76 -13.76 5.79 -26.08
CA ASN A 76 -13.84 7.18 -25.64
C ASN A 76 -14.22 7.31 -24.16
N VAL A 77 -15.09 6.42 -23.66
CA VAL A 77 -15.49 6.40 -22.24
C VAL A 77 -14.38 5.84 -21.36
N ILE A 78 -13.78 4.71 -21.75
CA ILE A 78 -12.75 4.02 -20.97
C ILE A 78 -11.41 4.74 -21.08
N ASN A 79 -11.12 5.35 -22.23
CA ASN A 79 -9.82 5.92 -22.58
C ASN A 79 -8.64 4.97 -22.25
N PRO A 80 -8.62 3.74 -22.81
CA PRO A 80 -7.60 2.75 -22.49
C PRO A 80 -6.25 3.11 -23.12
N SER A 81 -5.16 2.60 -22.53
CA SER A 81 -3.81 2.75 -23.07
C SER A 81 -3.67 2.09 -24.46
N PHE A 82 -4.35 0.96 -24.65
CA PHE A 82 -4.46 0.23 -25.91
C PHE A 82 -5.59 -0.80 -25.83
N ILE A 83 -5.91 -1.42 -26.96
CA ILE A 83 -6.89 -2.50 -27.11
C ILE A 83 -6.19 -3.75 -27.66
N ILE A 84 -6.51 -4.93 -27.13
CA ILE A 84 -6.06 -6.23 -27.65
C ILE A 84 -7.28 -6.99 -28.21
N LEU A 85 -7.15 -7.52 -29.42
CA LEU A 85 -8.10 -8.43 -30.07
C LEU A 85 -7.47 -9.82 -30.24
N ALA A 86 -7.86 -10.76 -29.39
CA ALA A 86 -7.23 -12.07 -29.26
C ALA A 86 -7.86 -13.15 -30.17
N GLY A 87 -7.80 -12.94 -31.49
CA GLY A 87 -8.22 -13.93 -32.48
C GLY A 87 -9.71 -13.98 -32.79
N ASP A 88 -10.02 -14.78 -33.81
CA ASP A 88 -11.33 -14.94 -34.46
C ASP A 88 -11.93 -13.61 -34.88
N ILE A 89 -11.15 -12.89 -35.69
CA ILE A 89 -11.50 -11.59 -36.23
C ILE A 89 -12.66 -11.75 -37.22
N THR A 90 -12.51 -12.69 -38.14
CA THR A 90 -13.48 -13.00 -39.21
C THR A 90 -14.25 -14.29 -38.90
N ASP A 91 -15.49 -14.43 -39.39
CA ASP A 91 -16.28 -15.67 -39.20
C ASP A 91 -15.87 -16.76 -40.21
N SER A 92 -15.26 -16.38 -41.34
CA SER A 92 -14.93 -17.28 -42.42
C SER A 92 -16.16 -17.99 -43.03
N THR A 93 -17.35 -17.37 -42.97
CA THR A 93 -18.61 -17.97 -43.46
C THR A 93 -19.21 -17.25 -44.67
N ASP A 94 -18.73 -16.04 -45.01
CA ASP A 94 -19.23 -15.19 -46.10
C ASP A 94 -19.37 -15.90 -47.45
N GLY A 95 -20.62 -16.14 -47.88
CA GLY A 95 -20.91 -16.77 -49.17
C GLY A 95 -20.97 -18.30 -49.15
N ASN A 96 -20.86 -18.93 -47.99
CA ASN A 96 -21.16 -20.36 -47.83
C ASN A 96 -22.67 -20.59 -47.65
N LEU A 97 -23.29 -21.33 -48.58
CA LEU A 97 -24.71 -21.75 -48.53
C LEU A 97 -25.07 -22.62 -47.31
N LEU A 98 -24.07 -23.24 -46.66
CA LEU A 98 -24.27 -24.15 -45.53
C LEU A 98 -23.96 -23.52 -44.16
N GLY A 99 -23.44 -22.28 -44.13
CA GLY A 99 -23.14 -21.57 -42.88
C GLY A 99 -21.99 -22.14 -42.03
N TYR A 100 -21.13 -22.98 -42.62
CA TYR A 100 -19.90 -23.46 -41.96
C TYR A 100 -18.70 -22.60 -42.36
N PRO A 101 -17.65 -22.51 -41.54
CA PRO A 101 -16.43 -21.82 -41.94
C PRO A 101 -15.82 -22.50 -43.17
N ASN A 102 -15.53 -21.73 -44.22
CA ASN A 102 -14.88 -22.19 -45.45
C ASN A 102 -14.17 -21.03 -46.17
N GLY A 103 -13.78 -20.00 -45.39
CA GLY A 103 -12.98 -18.86 -45.81
C GLY A 103 -11.53 -19.24 -46.15
N PRO A 104 -10.66 -18.25 -46.38
CA PRO A 104 -10.86 -16.83 -46.08
C PRO A 104 -11.75 -16.09 -47.10
N TYR A 105 -12.44 -15.04 -46.64
CA TYR A 105 -13.26 -14.16 -47.50
C TYR A 105 -12.85 -12.70 -47.39
N GLN A 106 -12.44 -12.09 -48.51
CA GLN A 106 -11.98 -10.70 -48.53
C GLN A 106 -13.03 -9.70 -48.04
N SER A 107 -14.33 -9.99 -48.23
CA SER A 107 -15.43 -9.12 -47.80
C SER A 107 -15.52 -8.96 -46.28
N GLU A 108 -15.18 -9.99 -45.51
CA GLU A 108 -15.16 -9.94 -44.03
C GLU A 108 -14.00 -9.05 -43.56
N TRP A 109 -12.82 -9.23 -44.15
CA TRP A 109 -11.66 -8.38 -43.90
C TRP A 109 -11.89 -6.92 -44.31
N ASP A 110 -12.61 -6.68 -45.41
CA ASP A 110 -13.00 -5.34 -45.85
C ASP A 110 -13.94 -4.67 -44.84
N GLN A 111 -14.89 -5.44 -44.27
CA GLN A 111 -15.76 -4.98 -43.19
C GLN A 111 -14.95 -4.65 -41.93
N TYR A 112 -14.03 -5.53 -41.50
CA TYR A 112 -13.14 -5.26 -40.37
C TYR A 112 -12.38 -3.93 -40.53
N ARG A 113 -11.74 -3.71 -41.69
CA ARG A 113 -11.02 -2.46 -41.95
C ARG A 113 -11.93 -1.24 -41.98
N ALA A 114 -13.15 -1.39 -42.50
CA ALA A 114 -14.14 -0.33 -42.51
C ALA A 114 -14.63 0.01 -41.09
N THR A 115 -14.86 -0.99 -40.23
CA THR A 115 -15.24 -0.80 -38.82
C THR A 115 -14.15 -0.10 -38.03
N LEU A 116 -12.90 -0.45 -38.29
CA LEU A 116 -11.77 0.20 -37.61
C LEU A 116 -11.51 1.62 -38.10
N ASP A 117 -12.03 2.04 -39.27
CA ASP A 117 -11.74 3.31 -39.98
C ASP A 117 -10.67 4.16 -39.29
N MET A 118 -9.42 3.78 -39.52
CA MET A 118 -8.27 4.23 -38.72
C MET A 118 -8.12 5.75 -38.68
N ALA A 119 -8.61 6.44 -39.72
CA ALA A 119 -8.60 7.90 -39.80
C ALA A 119 -9.60 8.55 -38.82
N HIS A 120 -10.72 7.89 -38.54
CA HIS A 120 -11.79 8.42 -37.69
C HIS A 120 -11.75 7.86 -36.26
N THR A 121 -11.33 6.62 -36.05
CA THR A 121 -11.20 6.00 -34.72
C THR A 121 -9.90 6.37 -34.01
N GLY A 122 -8.86 6.72 -34.75
CA GLY A 122 -7.49 6.88 -34.25
C GLY A 122 -6.77 5.55 -33.96
N ILE A 123 -7.32 4.42 -34.42
CA ILE A 123 -6.69 3.10 -34.29
C ILE A 123 -5.49 2.97 -35.22
N ASN A 124 -4.41 2.40 -34.70
CA ASN A 124 -3.19 2.05 -35.43
C ASN A 124 -2.41 0.95 -34.70
N ALA A 125 -1.34 0.45 -35.32
CA ALA A 125 -0.50 -0.61 -34.76
C ALA A 125 0.21 -0.25 -33.45
N GLY A 126 0.19 1.01 -33.01
CA GLY A 126 0.70 1.44 -31.71
C GLY A 126 -0.32 1.36 -30.56
N ASN A 127 -1.62 1.24 -30.84
CA ASN A 127 -2.67 1.24 -29.82
C ASN A 127 -3.76 0.16 -30.00
N PHE A 128 -3.67 -0.66 -31.04
CA PHE A 128 -4.58 -1.78 -31.29
C PHE A 128 -3.80 -3.02 -31.73
N PHE A 129 -3.95 -4.12 -31.00
CA PHE A 129 -3.14 -5.32 -31.16
C PHE A 129 -4.02 -6.53 -31.44
N ASP A 130 -4.08 -6.93 -32.70
CA ASP A 130 -4.78 -8.14 -33.12
C ASP A 130 -3.81 -9.31 -33.34
N ILE A 131 -4.25 -10.51 -33.00
CA ILE A 131 -3.62 -11.79 -33.35
C ILE A 131 -4.65 -12.65 -34.09
N PRO A 132 -4.23 -13.63 -34.92
CA PRO A 132 -5.19 -14.49 -35.61
C PRO A 132 -5.80 -15.55 -34.68
N GLY A 133 -7.05 -15.93 -34.94
CA GLY A 133 -7.70 -17.13 -34.40
C GLY A 133 -7.80 -18.26 -35.43
N ASN A 134 -8.51 -19.35 -35.11
CA ASN A 134 -8.67 -20.48 -36.02
C ASN A 134 -9.57 -20.11 -37.21
N HIS A 135 -10.57 -19.25 -37.01
CA HIS A 135 -11.41 -18.77 -38.10
C HIS A 135 -10.66 -17.90 -39.11
N ASP A 136 -9.59 -17.25 -38.67
CA ASP A 136 -8.71 -16.45 -39.54
C ASP A 136 -7.69 -17.31 -40.31
N ALA A 137 -7.60 -18.62 -39.99
CA ALA A 137 -6.63 -19.57 -40.53
C ALA A 137 -7.24 -20.58 -41.53
N TYR A 138 -8.56 -20.83 -41.47
CA TYR A 138 -9.19 -21.87 -42.28
C TYR A 138 -8.86 -21.69 -43.77
N SER A 139 -8.33 -22.76 -44.38
CA SER A 139 -7.87 -22.79 -45.78
C SER A 139 -6.81 -21.74 -46.16
N ASP A 140 -6.10 -21.15 -45.19
CA ASP A 140 -5.06 -20.13 -45.39
C ASP A 140 -3.80 -20.47 -44.58
N ALA A 141 -3.02 -21.46 -45.05
CA ALA A 141 -1.84 -21.96 -44.36
C ALA A 141 -0.81 -20.87 -43.99
N ASP A 142 -0.71 -19.84 -44.84
CA ASP A 142 0.28 -18.76 -44.70
C ASP A 142 -0.30 -17.53 -43.99
N PHE A 143 -1.55 -17.58 -43.49
CA PHE A 143 -2.27 -16.43 -42.92
C PHE A 143 -2.24 -15.21 -43.84
N SER A 144 -2.25 -15.42 -45.15
CA SER A 144 -2.07 -14.37 -46.15
C SER A 144 -3.14 -13.27 -46.05
N TYR A 145 -4.35 -13.60 -45.64
CA TYR A 145 -5.41 -12.61 -45.44
C TYR A 145 -5.21 -11.82 -44.15
N TYR A 146 -4.92 -12.48 -43.03
CA TYR A 146 -4.58 -11.79 -41.79
C TYR A 146 -3.38 -10.86 -41.99
N LEU A 147 -2.29 -11.34 -42.61
CA LEU A 147 -1.08 -10.56 -42.85
C LEU A 147 -1.30 -9.34 -43.76
N ASN A 148 -2.26 -9.42 -44.70
CA ASN A 148 -2.55 -8.30 -45.59
C ASN A 148 -3.58 -7.30 -45.03
N ASN A 149 -4.46 -7.72 -44.11
CA ASN A 149 -5.65 -6.96 -43.77
C ASN A 149 -5.79 -6.61 -42.28
N SER A 150 -5.16 -7.37 -41.36
CA SER A 150 -5.17 -7.05 -39.92
C SER A 150 -4.27 -5.86 -39.60
N VAL A 151 -4.47 -5.23 -38.43
CA VAL A 151 -3.69 -4.07 -38.01
C VAL A 151 -2.23 -4.46 -37.77
N GLN A 152 -1.99 -5.52 -37.00
CA GLN A 152 -0.64 -5.97 -36.66
C GLN A 152 -0.01 -6.78 -37.79
N GLY A 153 -0.76 -7.67 -38.45
CA GLY A 153 -0.25 -8.44 -39.57
C GLY A 153 0.24 -7.55 -40.72
N SER A 154 -0.53 -6.53 -41.10
CA SER A 154 -0.11 -5.60 -42.17
C SER A 154 1.05 -4.69 -41.78
N ALA A 155 1.18 -4.35 -40.49
CA ALA A 155 2.26 -3.51 -40.00
C ALA A 155 3.59 -4.27 -39.82
N THR A 156 3.52 -5.54 -39.40
CA THR A 156 4.69 -6.31 -38.98
C THR A 156 5.07 -7.43 -39.94
N GLY A 157 4.14 -7.89 -40.78
CA GLY A 157 4.30 -9.07 -41.62
C GLY A 157 4.42 -10.37 -40.82
N ARG A 158 3.89 -10.41 -39.58
CA ARG A 158 3.97 -11.54 -38.66
C ARG A 158 2.60 -11.89 -38.07
N THR A 159 2.43 -13.16 -37.73
CA THR A 159 1.27 -13.68 -36.97
C THR A 159 1.51 -13.71 -35.46
N GLN A 160 2.77 -13.57 -35.04
CA GLN A 160 3.17 -13.36 -33.66
C GLN A 160 3.78 -11.97 -33.51
N VAL A 161 3.42 -11.28 -32.44
CA VAL A 161 3.78 -9.88 -32.23
C VAL A 161 4.22 -9.64 -30.80
N SER A 162 5.37 -9.01 -30.65
CA SER A 162 5.97 -8.68 -29.36
C SER A 162 6.04 -7.16 -29.23
N TRP A 163 5.61 -6.63 -28.10
CA TRP A 163 5.73 -5.20 -27.82
C TRP A 163 5.97 -4.90 -26.36
N THR A 164 6.61 -3.75 -26.17
CA THR A 164 6.92 -3.21 -24.86
C THR A 164 6.16 -1.91 -24.64
N ARG A 165 5.69 -1.67 -23.43
CA ARG A 165 5.13 -0.39 -22.99
C ARG A 165 6.00 0.22 -21.92
N GLN A 166 6.47 1.41 -22.22
CA GLN A 166 7.32 2.21 -21.35
C GLN A 166 6.43 3.26 -20.69
N PHE A 167 6.23 3.13 -19.38
CA PHE A 167 5.63 4.15 -18.54
C PHE A 167 6.72 4.81 -17.70
N SER A 168 6.43 5.95 -17.06
CA SER A 168 7.40 6.65 -16.21
C SER A 168 7.85 5.85 -14.99
N TYR A 169 7.15 4.75 -14.69
CA TYR A 169 7.27 3.95 -13.48
C TYR A 169 7.50 2.45 -13.75
N GLY A 170 7.75 2.07 -15.01
CA GLY A 170 7.91 0.66 -15.35
C GLY A 170 7.88 0.34 -16.84
N THR A 171 8.49 -0.79 -17.19
CA THR A 171 8.47 -1.41 -18.52
C THR A 171 7.58 -2.65 -18.50
N TYR A 172 6.59 -2.76 -19.37
CA TYR A 172 5.67 -3.91 -19.41
C TYR A 172 5.76 -4.61 -20.77
N HIS A 173 5.90 -5.93 -20.78
CA HIS A 173 6.01 -6.73 -21.99
C HIS A 173 4.69 -7.43 -22.30
N PHE A 174 4.36 -7.47 -23.58
CA PHE A 174 3.15 -8.06 -24.10
C PHE A 174 3.51 -8.87 -25.35
N LEU A 175 3.09 -10.13 -25.38
CA LEU A 175 3.45 -11.07 -26.44
C LEU A 175 2.21 -11.79 -26.98
N GLY A 176 1.90 -11.50 -28.24
CA GLY A 176 0.86 -12.17 -29.01
C GLY A 176 1.39 -13.42 -29.66
N VAL A 177 0.79 -14.56 -29.31
CA VAL A 177 1.18 -15.87 -29.80
C VAL A 177 0.10 -16.42 -30.74
N ASN A 178 0.54 -16.87 -31.92
CA ASN A 178 -0.33 -17.52 -32.88
C ASN A 178 -0.53 -18.97 -32.44
N THR A 179 -1.63 -19.25 -31.77
CA THR A 179 -1.97 -20.61 -31.34
C THR A 179 -2.70 -21.42 -32.42
N SER A 180 -3.02 -20.81 -33.55
CA SER A 180 -3.78 -21.43 -34.63
C SER A 180 -2.87 -22.19 -35.58
N ALA A 181 -3.34 -23.33 -36.09
CA ALA A 181 -2.56 -24.16 -37.02
C ALA A 181 -2.20 -23.41 -38.31
N ASN A 182 -0.94 -23.50 -38.73
CA ASN A 182 -0.43 -22.97 -40.00
C ASN A 182 -0.40 -24.05 -41.11
N ASP A 183 -1.33 -25.01 -41.07
CA ASP A 183 -1.37 -26.18 -41.98
C ASP A 183 -2.33 -26.01 -43.18
N GLY A 184 -3.13 -24.95 -43.18
CA GLY A 184 -4.13 -24.66 -44.21
C GLY A 184 -5.32 -25.61 -44.19
N SER A 185 -5.56 -26.27 -43.06
CA SER A 185 -6.73 -27.13 -42.88
C SER A 185 -8.02 -26.34 -43.10
N ALA A 186 -8.93 -26.92 -43.87
CA ALA A 186 -10.30 -26.42 -43.95
C ALA A 186 -11.13 -26.95 -42.77
N PHE A 187 -12.22 -26.27 -42.46
CA PHE A 187 -13.16 -26.72 -41.44
C PHE A 187 -13.63 -28.16 -41.69
N SER A 188 -13.77 -28.91 -40.59
CA SER A 188 -14.23 -30.30 -40.58
C SER A 188 -15.42 -30.46 -39.64
N LEU A 189 -16.35 -31.35 -39.98
CA LEU A 189 -17.44 -31.75 -39.06
C LEU A 189 -16.99 -32.76 -38.00
N PHE A 190 -15.76 -33.28 -38.14
CA PHE A 190 -15.14 -34.18 -37.17
C PHE A 190 -14.14 -33.40 -36.33
N PHE A 191 -14.20 -33.58 -35.02
CA PHE A 191 -13.20 -33.10 -34.07
C PHE A 191 -11.77 -33.46 -34.56
N PRO A 192 -10.81 -32.52 -34.57
CA PRO A 192 -10.85 -31.19 -33.95
C PRO A 192 -11.35 -30.07 -34.88
N TYR A 193 -12.28 -30.36 -35.78
CA TYR A 193 -12.95 -29.38 -36.66
C TYR A 193 -12.06 -28.71 -37.70
N GLY A 194 -10.89 -29.29 -38.00
CA GLY A 194 -9.89 -28.66 -38.86
C GLY A 194 -9.03 -27.64 -38.12
N ASP A 195 -9.27 -27.49 -36.82
CA ASP A 195 -8.53 -26.61 -35.92
C ASP A 195 -7.54 -27.44 -35.09
N TYR A 196 -6.36 -27.67 -35.66
CA TYR A 196 -5.25 -28.36 -35.00
C TYR A 196 -4.36 -27.36 -34.26
N ALA A 197 -4.96 -26.55 -33.38
CA ALA A 197 -4.27 -25.54 -32.57
C ALA A 197 -2.98 -26.08 -31.93
N GLY A 198 -1.91 -25.28 -31.94
CA GLY A 198 -0.60 -25.70 -31.47
C GLY A 198 0.48 -24.66 -31.75
N LEU A 199 1.69 -24.96 -31.27
CA LEU A 199 2.88 -24.13 -31.49
C LEU A 199 4.03 -25.01 -32.00
N ASP A 200 4.54 -24.68 -33.18
CA ASP A 200 5.67 -25.39 -33.76
C ASP A 200 7.03 -24.94 -33.18
N THR A 201 8.12 -25.60 -33.59
CA THR A 201 9.47 -25.28 -33.10
C THR A 201 9.91 -23.85 -33.44
N ALA A 202 9.52 -23.31 -34.59
CA ALA A 202 9.87 -21.96 -34.99
C ALA A 202 9.09 -20.93 -34.17
N GLU A 203 7.81 -21.18 -33.92
CA GLU A 203 6.96 -20.33 -33.09
C GLU A 203 7.44 -20.31 -31.63
N LEU A 204 7.73 -21.48 -31.05
CA LEU A 204 8.29 -21.59 -29.69
C LEU A 204 9.67 -20.94 -29.59
N SER A 205 10.51 -21.08 -30.61
CA SER A 205 11.82 -20.41 -30.65
C SER A 205 11.68 -18.89 -30.70
N TYR A 206 10.69 -18.37 -31.42
CA TYR A 206 10.39 -16.94 -31.43
C TYR A 206 9.95 -16.46 -30.05
N ILE A 207 8.97 -17.14 -29.45
CA ILE A 207 8.45 -16.84 -28.10
C ILE A 207 9.59 -16.81 -27.09
N GLY A 208 10.41 -17.87 -27.03
CA GLY A 208 11.55 -17.92 -26.11
C GLY A 208 12.57 -16.82 -26.34
N SER A 209 12.79 -16.40 -27.59
CA SER A 209 13.71 -15.30 -27.90
C SER A 209 13.18 -13.93 -27.45
N GLU A 210 11.88 -13.70 -27.57
CA GLU A 210 11.25 -12.45 -27.13
C GLU A 210 11.19 -12.39 -25.61
N LEU A 211 10.81 -13.48 -24.94
CA LEU A 211 10.82 -13.54 -23.48
C LEU A 211 12.24 -13.31 -22.91
N ALA A 212 13.26 -13.89 -23.54
CA ALA A 212 14.65 -13.63 -23.16
C ALA A 212 15.10 -12.19 -23.42
N LEU A 213 14.56 -11.55 -24.46
CA LEU A 213 14.91 -10.17 -24.81
C LEU A 213 14.31 -9.15 -23.86
N HIS A 214 13.13 -9.45 -23.28
CA HIS A 214 12.37 -8.56 -22.41
C HIS A 214 12.25 -9.13 -20.98
N SER A 215 13.27 -9.87 -20.53
CA SER A 215 13.30 -10.48 -19.19
C SER A 215 13.37 -9.46 -18.06
N ASP A 216 13.60 -8.18 -18.37
CA ASP A 216 13.63 -7.05 -17.44
C ASP A 216 12.28 -6.35 -17.29
N ALA A 217 11.21 -6.86 -17.92
CA ALA A 217 9.87 -6.28 -17.80
C ALA A 217 9.26 -6.45 -16.39
N GLU A 218 8.58 -5.40 -15.93
CA GLU A 218 7.78 -5.30 -14.71
C GLU A 218 6.70 -6.37 -14.64
N LEU A 219 5.98 -6.58 -15.74
CA LEU A 219 5.09 -7.72 -15.93
C LEU A 219 5.15 -8.14 -17.39
N THR A 220 4.94 -9.44 -17.60
CA THR A 220 4.86 -10.04 -18.93
C THR A 220 3.49 -10.66 -19.15
N PHE A 221 2.78 -10.17 -20.16
CA PHE A 221 1.47 -10.68 -20.57
C PHE A 221 1.61 -11.44 -21.88
N ILE A 222 1.16 -12.69 -21.92
CA ILE A 222 0.98 -13.44 -23.16
C ILE A 222 -0.51 -13.45 -23.51
N PHE A 223 -0.85 -13.32 -24.78
CA PHE A 223 -2.21 -13.56 -25.26
C PHE A 223 -2.16 -14.45 -26.48
N GLY A 224 -2.95 -15.52 -26.43
CA GLY A 224 -3.21 -16.43 -27.52
C GLY A 224 -4.70 -16.45 -27.86
N HIS A 225 -5.10 -17.31 -28.79
CA HIS A 225 -6.51 -17.52 -29.07
C HIS A 225 -7.04 -18.74 -28.29
N HIS A 226 -6.29 -19.84 -28.28
CA HIS A 226 -6.74 -21.10 -27.69
C HIS A 226 -6.38 -21.25 -26.21
N PRO A 227 -7.19 -21.98 -25.43
CA PRO A 227 -6.81 -22.40 -24.09
C PRO A 227 -5.62 -23.36 -24.13
N MET A 228 -4.80 -23.34 -23.08
CA MET A 228 -3.67 -24.27 -22.90
C MET A 228 -4.08 -25.74 -22.77
N LYS A 229 -5.35 -26.01 -22.44
CA LYS A 229 -5.90 -27.36 -22.23
C LYS A 229 -7.40 -27.41 -22.50
N ALA A 230 -7.94 -28.62 -22.59
CA ALA A 230 -9.38 -28.85 -22.70
C ALA A 230 -10.15 -28.18 -21.55
N THR A 231 -11.21 -27.45 -21.91
CA THR A 231 -12.09 -26.71 -20.98
C THR A 231 -13.18 -27.57 -20.36
N GLY A 232 -13.31 -28.82 -20.81
CA GLY A 232 -14.42 -29.72 -20.47
C GLY A 232 -15.65 -29.53 -21.36
N ASN A 233 -15.68 -28.52 -22.24
CA ASN A 233 -16.64 -28.44 -23.33
C ASN A 233 -16.18 -29.34 -24.49
N SER A 234 -17.10 -30.07 -25.11
CA SER A 234 -16.78 -30.94 -26.26
C SER A 234 -16.57 -30.16 -27.56
N GLU A 235 -16.98 -28.90 -27.60
CA GLU A 235 -16.87 -28.03 -28.78
C GLU A 235 -15.58 -27.22 -28.81
N ASP A 236 -14.91 -27.04 -27.65
CA ASP A 236 -13.70 -26.24 -27.54
C ASP A 236 -12.47 -27.11 -27.85
N THR A 237 -11.66 -26.68 -28.82
CA THR A 237 -10.29 -27.19 -29.00
C THR A 237 -9.32 -26.46 -28.06
N TRP A 238 -8.08 -26.94 -28.00
CA TRP A 238 -7.02 -26.40 -27.17
C TRP A 238 -5.68 -26.64 -27.86
N ILE A 239 -4.60 -26.07 -27.33
CA ILE A 239 -3.24 -26.27 -27.86
C ILE A 239 -2.87 -27.76 -27.77
N PHE A 240 -2.86 -28.47 -28.91
CA PHE A 240 -2.60 -29.91 -29.00
C PHE A 240 -1.12 -30.27 -28.95
N TYR A 241 -0.24 -29.37 -29.39
CA TYR A 241 1.22 -29.54 -29.40
C TYR A 241 1.92 -28.22 -29.06
N GLY A 242 3.10 -28.29 -28.43
CA GLY A 242 3.84 -27.10 -28.00
C GLY A 242 3.36 -26.47 -26.68
N ALA A 243 2.26 -26.94 -26.11
CA ALA A 243 1.72 -26.43 -24.84
C ALA A 243 2.69 -26.60 -23.66
N SER A 244 3.35 -27.75 -23.57
CA SER A 244 4.31 -28.07 -22.51
C SER A 244 5.56 -27.18 -22.58
N GLU A 245 6.05 -26.94 -23.79
CA GLU A 245 7.17 -26.07 -24.07
C GLU A 245 6.82 -24.61 -23.79
N LEU A 246 5.64 -24.15 -24.20
CA LEU A 246 5.15 -22.81 -23.86
C LEU A 246 5.01 -22.64 -22.34
N ALA A 247 4.46 -23.62 -21.62
CA ALA A 247 4.38 -23.58 -20.16
C ALA A 247 5.78 -23.51 -19.52
N SER A 248 6.74 -24.29 -20.03
CA SER A 248 8.12 -24.25 -19.55
C SER A 248 8.78 -22.89 -19.79
N LEU A 249 8.50 -22.25 -20.93
CA LEU A 249 8.98 -20.89 -21.23
C LEU A 249 8.34 -19.86 -20.29
N MET A 250 7.03 -19.94 -20.06
CA MET A 250 6.32 -19.04 -19.16
C MET A 250 6.86 -19.13 -17.72
N GLU A 251 7.11 -20.34 -17.23
CA GLU A 251 7.74 -20.57 -15.93
C GLU A 251 9.17 -20.04 -15.87
N SER A 252 9.99 -20.33 -16.89
CA SER A 252 11.41 -19.94 -16.93
C SER A 252 11.64 -18.43 -16.97
N TYR A 253 10.69 -17.67 -17.50
CA TYR A 253 10.79 -16.21 -17.67
C TYR A 253 9.81 -15.42 -16.80
N GLY A 254 9.15 -16.06 -15.83
CA GLY A 254 8.27 -15.37 -14.88
C GLY A 254 7.09 -14.65 -15.55
N VAL A 255 6.44 -15.30 -16.52
CA VAL A 255 5.26 -14.70 -17.20
C VAL A 255 4.14 -14.48 -16.20
N SER A 256 3.58 -13.28 -16.18
CA SER A 256 2.59 -12.88 -15.19
C SER A 256 1.18 -13.39 -15.55
N SER A 257 0.82 -13.36 -16.83
CA SER A 257 -0.52 -13.78 -17.28
C SER A 257 -0.52 -14.34 -18.70
N TYR A 258 -1.39 -15.33 -18.94
CA TYR A 258 -1.76 -15.82 -20.26
C TYR A 258 -3.26 -15.62 -20.49
N LEU A 259 -3.63 -14.77 -21.45
CA LEU A 259 -5.01 -14.50 -21.80
C LEU A 259 -5.39 -15.23 -23.09
N TYR A 260 -6.60 -15.76 -23.19
CA TYR A 260 -7.07 -16.51 -24.37
C TYR A 260 -8.56 -16.33 -24.64
N GLY A 261 -9.00 -16.56 -25.88
CA GLY A 261 -10.40 -16.51 -26.32
C GLY A 261 -10.96 -17.88 -26.67
N HIS A 262 -11.57 -18.02 -27.86
CA HIS A 262 -12.02 -19.26 -28.51
C HIS A 262 -13.23 -19.96 -27.88
N THR A 263 -13.35 -19.90 -26.55
CA THR A 263 -14.38 -20.65 -25.82
C THR A 263 -15.79 -20.07 -25.95
N HIS A 264 -15.91 -18.85 -26.51
CA HIS A 264 -17.15 -18.07 -26.60
C HIS A 264 -17.86 -17.87 -25.24
N ARG A 265 -17.11 -17.96 -24.14
CA ARG A 265 -17.63 -17.79 -22.78
C ARG A 265 -17.14 -16.49 -22.19
N PHE A 266 -17.93 -15.93 -21.29
CA PHE A 266 -17.45 -14.92 -20.36
C PHE A 266 -17.16 -15.60 -19.03
N SER A 267 -15.92 -15.52 -18.57
CA SER A 267 -15.59 -15.90 -17.20
C SER A 267 -14.41 -15.07 -16.72
N GLU A 268 -14.58 -14.34 -15.61
CA GLU A 268 -13.49 -13.75 -14.82
C GLU A 268 -12.71 -14.86 -14.06
N SER A 269 -12.60 -16.05 -14.66
CA SER A 269 -11.84 -17.15 -14.12
C SER A 269 -10.43 -16.99 -14.62
N PHE A 270 -9.59 -16.41 -13.76
CA PHE A 270 -8.16 -16.68 -13.87
C PHE A 270 -7.97 -18.15 -13.43
N PHE A 271 -6.89 -18.81 -13.84
CA PHE A 271 -6.47 -20.08 -13.23
C PHE A 271 -5.02 -19.91 -12.80
N THR A 272 -4.65 -20.44 -11.64
CA THR A 272 -3.25 -20.68 -11.29
C THR A 272 -2.91 -22.16 -11.47
N GLY A 273 -1.63 -22.46 -11.66
CA GLY A 273 -1.06 -23.79 -11.91
C GLY A 273 -1.52 -24.96 -11.02
N ASP A 274 -2.15 -24.69 -9.88
CA ASP A 274 -2.34 -25.70 -8.84
C ASP A 274 -3.64 -26.51 -8.98
N VAL A 275 -3.47 -27.75 -9.46
CA VAL A 275 -4.18 -28.99 -9.12
C VAL A 275 -5.57 -28.85 -8.49
N GLU A 276 -6.61 -29.06 -9.30
CA GLU A 276 -7.78 -29.87 -8.94
C GLU A 276 -8.66 -30.11 -10.18
N TYR A 277 -8.39 -31.18 -10.93
CA TYR A 277 -9.40 -31.93 -11.67
C TYR A 277 -8.89 -33.36 -11.80
N GLU A 278 -9.51 -34.26 -11.04
CA GLU A 278 -9.28 -35.71 -11.11
C GLU A 278 -9.57 -36.20 -12.53
N THR A 279 -8.55 -36.41 -13.37
CA THR A 279 -8.47 -37.55 -14.31
C THR A 279 -7.09 -37.62 -15.00
N ALA A 280 -6.30 -38.61 -14.58
CA ALA A 280 -5.38 -39.46 -15.35
C ALA A 280 -4.54 -38.93 -16.54
N THR A 281 -4.20 -37.65 -16.62
CA THR A 281 -3.13 -37.15 -17.51
C THR A 281 -2.33 -36.01 -16.85
N PRO A 282 -0.99 -36.01 -16.93
CA PRO A 282 -0.15 -35.00 -16.29
C PRO A 282 -0.05 -33.77 -17.21
N TYR A 283 -0.95 -32.78 -17.07
CA TYR A 283 -0.93 -31.59 -17.93
C TYR A 283 -0.48 -30.32 -17.20
N GLN A 284 0.47 -29.66 -17.86
CA GLN A 284 1.42 -28.65 -17.37
C GLN A 284 0.90 -27.24 -17.67
N ILE A 285 0.27 -26.62 -16.67
CA ILE A 285 0.12 -25.17 -16.60
C ILE A 285 1.29 -24.64 -15.76
N ALA A 286 1.87 -23.52 -16.17
CA ALA A 286 2.99 -22.92 -15.46
C ALA A 286 2.50 -22.43 -14.08
N PRO A 287 3.14 -22.85 -12.97
CA PRO A 287 2.88 -22.27 -11.66
C PRO A 287 3.10 -20.76 -11.68
N GLY A 288 2.35 -19.98 -10.90
CA GLY A 288 2.52 -18.52 -10.85
C GLY A 288 1.85 -17.72 -11.96
N VAL A 289 1.41 -18.35 -13.04
CA VAL A 289 0.80 -17.64 -14.18
C VAL A 289 -0.70 -17.51 -14.00
N PHE A 290 -1.23 -16.30 -14.25
CA PHE A 290 -2.66 -16.05 -14.32
C PHE A 290 -3.25 -16.37 -15.70
N TYR A 291 -4.02 -17.45 -15.81
CA TYR A 291 -4.66 -17.85 -17.06
C TYR A 291 -6.07 -17.29 -17.19
N THR A 292 -6.33 -16.37 -18.13
CA THR A 292 -7.62 -15.65 -18.21
C THR A 292 -8.36 -15.95 -19.50
N ASN A 293 -9.64 -16.31 -19.38
CA ASN A 293 -10.54 -16.35 -20.53
C ASN A 293 -11.07 -14.95 -20.84
N ILE A 294 -10.70 -14.42 -22.00
CA ILE A 294 -11.14 -13.13 -22.53
C ILE A 294 -12.61 -13.26 -22.94
N ALA A 295 -13.40 -12.24 -22.63
CA ALA A 295 -14.79 -12.20 -23.01
C ALA A 295 -14.94 -12.05 -24.52
N SER A 296 -15.74 -12.95 -25.10
CA SER A 296 -16.14 -12.89 -26.50
C SER A 296 -17.08 -11.70 -26.76
N LEU A 297 -16.77 -10.95 -27.82
CA LEU A 297 -17.57 -9.82 -28.29
C LEU A 297 -18.75 -10.23 -29.16
N GLY A 298 -18.72 -11.42 -29.75
CA GLY A 298 -19.69 -11.84 -30.76
C GLY A 298 -20.06 -13.32 -30.68
N LYS A 299 -20.86 -13.78 -31.64
CA LYS A 299 -21.24 -15.19 -31.88
C LYS A 299 -21.60 -16.01 -30.63
N SER A 300 -22.90 -16.13 -30.36
CA SER A 300 -23.47 -16.98 -29.29
C SER A 300 -23.02 -16.64 -27.85
N SER A 301 -22.36 -15.51 -27.65
CA SER A 301 -21.97 -14.97 -26.33
C SER A 301 -22.89 -13.81 -25.91
N ASP A 302 -22.75 -13.37 -24.66
CA ASP A 302 -23.54 -12.26 -24.10
C ASP A 302 -22.97 -10.87 -24.48
N ASN A 303 -22.11 -10.76 -25.51
CA ASN A 303 -21.49 -9.52 -26.00
C ASN A 303 -20.73 -8.74 -24.90
N HIS A 304 -19.64 -9.33 -24.41
CA HIS A 304 -18.86 -8.77 -23.31
C HIS A 304 -17.44 -8.42 -23.76
N PHE A 305 -16.79 -7.55 -22.99
CA PHE A 305 -15.38 -7.20 -23.11
C PHE A 305 -14.75 -7.16 -21.71
N ASN A 306 -13.42 -7.18 -21.63
CA ASN A 306 -12.74 -7.01 -20.35
C ASN A 306 -12.01 -5.67 -20.29
N ILE A 307 -11.97 -5.10 -19.10
CA ILE A 307 -11.10 -3.99 -18.73
C ILE A 307 -10.09 -4.55 -17.75
N THR A 308 -8.81 -4.50 -18.09
CA THR A 308 -7.71 -4.89 -17.21
C THR A 308 -6.99 -3.63 -16.74
N ALA A 309 -6.80 -3.52 -15.43
CA ALA A 309 -6.02 -2.47 -14.79
C ALA A 309 -4.78 -3.07 -14.14
N VAL A 310 -3.66 -2.35 -14.28
CA VAL A 310 -2.42 -2.60 -13.57
C VAL A 310 -2.15 -1.39 -12.68
N ASP A 311 -2.21 -1.60 -11.37
CA ASP A 311 -2.00 -0.59 -10.34
C ASP A 311 -0.72 -0.94 -9.55
N CYS A 312 0.33 -0.16 -9.77
CA CYS A 312 1.72 -0.51 -9.53
C CYS A 312 2.10 -1.76 -10.35
N ASN A 313 1.91 -2.96 -9.80
CA ASN A 313 2.03 -4.24 -10.50
C ASN A 313 0.80 -5.14 -10.28
N GLY A 314 -0.20 -4.68 -9.52
CA GLY A 314 -1.36 -5.46 -9.15
C GLY A 314 -2.30 -5.56 -10.34
N ILE A 315 -2.67 -6.77 -10.73
CA ILE A 315 -3.55 -7.03 -11.86
C ILE A 315 -4.98 -7.13 -11.35
N SER A 316 -5.86 -6.29 -11.87
CA SER A 316 -7.30 -6.39 -11.65
C SER A 316 -8.00 -6.45 -12.99
N MET A 317 -9.06 -7.23 -13.10
CA MET A 317 -9.84 -7.30 -14.34
C MET A 317 -11.32 -7.39 -14.03
N VAL A 318 -12.11 -6.73 -14.86
CA VAL A 318 -13.57 -6.85 -14.84
C VAL A 318 -14.11 -7.11 -16.24
N THR A 319 -15.18 -7.89 -16.31
CA THR A 319 -15.90 -8.24 -17.52
C THR A 319 -17.21 -7.48 -17.57
N ARG A 320 -17.48 -6.81 -18.69
CA ARG A 320 -18.63 -5.92 -18.82
C ARG A 320 -19.35 -6.15 -20.14
N ALA A 321 -20.68 -6.14 -20.08
CA ALA A 321 -21.52 -6.13 -21.26
C ALA A 321 -21.38 -4.78 -21.98
N ILE A 322 -21.45 -4.81 -23.31
CA ILE A 322 -21.46 -3.62 -24.15
C ILE A 322 -22.56 -2.64 -23.74
N GLY A 323 -22.22 -1.35 -23.67
CA GLY A 323 -23.17 -0.27 -23.40
C GLY A 323 -23.66 -0.15 -21.95
N ILE A 324 -23.13 -0.95 -21.02
CA ILE A 324 -23.58 -0.93 -19.61
C ILE A 324 -22.60 -0.13 -18.74
N TRP A 325 -23.10 0.98 -18.19
CA TRP A 325 -22.36 1.91 -17.33
C TRP A 325 -23.06 2.12 -15.96
N PRO A 326 -22.32 2.48 -14.89
CA PRO A 326 -20.86 2.68 -14.83
C PRO A 326 -20.10 1.35 -14.73
N ALA A 327 -18.88 1.26 -15.26
CA ALA A 327 -17.98 0.14 -14.95
C ALA A 327 -17.12 0.50 -13.73
N VAL A 328 -17.09 -0.39 -12.74
CA VAL A 328 -16.27 -0.29 -11.53
C VAL A 328 -15.25 -1.42 -11.56
N ILE A 329 -14.00 -1.13 -11.19
CA ILE A 329 -12.93 -2.10 -10.97
C ILE A 329 -12.15 -1.67 -9.72
N ILE A 330 -12.09 -2.54 -8.72
CA ILE A 330 -11.26 -2.33 -7.53
C ILE A 330 -9.83 -2.71 -7.89
N THR A 331 -8.87 -1.80 -7.68
CA THR A 331 -7.46 -1.99 -8.08
C THR A 331 -6.51 -2.15 -6.91
N ALA A 332 -6.90 -1.66 -5.73
CA ALA A 332 -6.20 -1.90 -4.48
C ALA A 332 -7.24 -1.94 -3.33
N PRO A 333 -7.21 -2.92 -2.43
CA PRO A 333 -6.38 -4.13 -2.50
C PRO A 333 -6.79 -5.05 -3.65
N MET A 334 -5.85 -5.84 -4.16
CA MET A 334 -6.09 -6.79 -5.26
C MET A 334 -6.95 -7.96 -4.78
N ASP A 335 -7.82 -8.56 -5.58
CA ASP A 335 -8.58 -9.74 -5.11
C ASP A 335 -7.63 -10.91 -4.79
N ARG A 336 -7.65 -11.41 -3.55
CA ARG A 336 -6.87 -12.60 -3.19
C ARG A 336 -7.35 -13.86 -3.89
N ASN A 337 -8.62 -13.85 -4.32
CA ASN A 337 -9.25 -14.93 -5.05
C ASN A 337 -9.11 -14.75 -6.57
N LEU A 338 -8.22 -13.86 -7.02
CA LEU A 338 -7.89 -13.73 -8.43
C LEU A 338 -7.44 -15.09 -8.95
N GLY A 339 -8.34 -15.74 -9.68
CA GLY A 339 -8.09 -16.99 -10.36
C GLY A 339 -8.34 -18.29 -9.66
N LYS A 340 -8.90 -18.30 -8.46
CA LYS A 340 -9.60 -19.42 -7.80
C LYS A 340 -10.27 -18.91 -6.52
N PRO A 341 -11.28 -19.59 -5.95
CA PRO A 341 -11.84 -19.28 -4.63
C PRO A 341 -10.85 -19.34 -3.44
N ALA A 342 -9.61 -19.77 -3.66
CA ALA A 342 -8.47 -19.61 -2.78
C ALA A 342 -7.19 -19.73 -3.64
N ASN A 343 -6.51 -18.62 -3.93
CA ASN A 343 -5.27 -18.66 -4.70
C ASN A 343 -4.07 -18.84 -3.75
N PRO A 344 -3.40 -20.00 -3.72
CA PRO A 344 -2.29 -20.27 -2.80
C PRO A 344 -1.02 -19.45 -3.12
N LEU A 345 -0.99 -18.78 -4.27
CA LEU A 345 0.12 -17.92 -4.73
C LEU A 345 -0.11 -16.44 -4.37
N LEU A 346 -1.36 -16.05 -4.07
CA LEU A 346 -1.69 -14.75 -3.49
C LEU A 346 -1.78 -14.87 -1.97
N GLN A 347 -0.62 -15.04 -1.34
CA GLN A 347 -0.49 -15.11 0.12
C GLN A 347 -0.44 -13.73 0.78
N TYR A 348 -0.76 -12.68 0.03
CA TYR A 348 -0.76 -11.35 0.60
C TYR A 348 -1.87 -11.23 1.64
N THR A 349 -1.58 -10.48 2.69
CA THR A 349 -2.47 -10.18 3.80
C THR A 349 -2.60 -8.68 3.96
N VAL A 350 -3.74 -8.24 4.45
CA VAL A 350 -4.00 -6.85 4.84
C VAL A 350 -3.72 -6.75 6.34
N PRO A 351 -2.83 -5.83 6.77
CA PRO A 351 -2.59 -5.60 8.18
C PRO A 351 -3.88 -5.30 8.94
N ASN A 352 -3.99 -5.78 10.18
CA ASN A 352 -5.07 -5.39 11.08
C ASN A 352 -4.77 -3.98 11.64
N GLY A 353 -5.48 -2.96 11.16
CA GLY A 353 -5.23 -1.58 11.56
C GLY A 353 -5.92 -0.55 10.66
N PRO A 354 -5.84 0.74 11.04
CA PRO A 354 -6.41 1.82 10.25
C PRO A 354 -5.51 2.17 9.06
N GLY A 355 -6.06 2.87 8.07
CA GLY A 355 -5.25 3.48 7.01
C GLY A 355 -5.02 2.61 5.78
N ASN A 356 -5.77 1.52 5.61
CA ASN A 356 -5.61 0.64 4.45
C ASN A 356 -6.05 1.36 3.17
N PRO A 357 -5.23 1.44 2.11
CA PRO A 357 -5.60 2.08 0.86
C PRO A 357 -6.70 1.27 0.18
N LEU A 358 -7.66 2.01 -0.37
CA LEU A 358 -8.69 1.49 -1.24
C LEU A 358 -8.69 2.33 -2.52
N ARG A 359 -8.55 1.70 -3.67
CA ARG A 359 -8.61 2.37 -4.98
C ARG A 359 -9.52 1.62 -5.93
N ALA A 360 -10.23 2.39 -6.75
CA ALA A 360 -11.04 1.84 -7.82
C ALA A 360 -11.01 2.75 -9.04
N LEU A 361 -11.01 2.16 -10.24
CA LEU A 361 -11.32 2.90 -11.46
C LEU A 361 -12.83 2.84 -11.74
N LEU A 362 -13.34 3.96 -12.21
CA LEU A 362 -14.72 4.17 -12.61
C LEU A 362 -14.75 4.67 -14.05
N PHE A 363 -15.56 4.02 -14.90
CA PHE A 363 -15.83 4.46 -16.25
C PHE A 363 -17.33 4.70 -16.47
N ASP A 364 -17.69 5.88 -16.95
CA ASP A 364 -19.05 6.30 -17.25
C ASP A 364 -19.02 7.42 -18.32
N PRO A 365 -20.03 7.52 -19.22
CA PRO A 365 -20.07 8.57 -20.24
C PRO A 365 -19.95 10.00 -19.71
N ASP A 366 -20.42 10.26 -18.48
CA ASP A 366 -20.16 11.51 -17.78
C ASP A 366 -19.67 11.22 -16.37
N THR A 367 -18.37 10.96 -16.27
CA THR A 367 -17.74 10.71 -14.97
C THR A 367 -17.85 11.91 -14.04
N SER A 368 -18.07 13.15 -14.51
CA SER A 368 -18.00 14.36 -13.66
C SER A 368 -19.10 14.45 -12.60
N VAL A 369 -20.22 13.75 -12.82
CA VAL A 369 -21.37 13.71 -11.92
C VAL A 369 -21.45 12.42 -11.09
N CYS A 370 -20.54 11.48 -11.34
CA CYS A 370 -20.53 10.18 -10.66
C CYS A 370 -20.04 10.30 -9.21
N THR A 371 -20.50 9.37 -8.37
CA THR A 371 -20.02 9.18 -6.99
C THR A 371 -19.55 7.74 -6.80
N ALA A 372 -18.58 7.54 -5.91
CA ALA A 372 -18.14 6.22 -5.46
C ALA A 372 -18.17 6.13 -3.93
N GLU A 373 -18.55 4.96 -3.43
CA GLU A 373 -18.63 4.64 -2.01
C GLU A 373 -18.20 3.18 -1.79
N TYR A 374 -17.75 2.84 -0.59
CA TYR A 374 -17.35 1.49 -0.24
C TYR A 374 -17.96 1.00 1.08
N ARG A 375 -17.93 -0.32 1.28
CA ARG A 375 -18.28 -0.96 2.56
C ARG A 375 -17.53 -2.28 2.74
N ILE A 376 -17.54 -2.78 3.97
CA ILE A 376 -16.87 -4.02 4.37
C ILE A 376 -17.95 -5.01 4.84
N ASP A 377 -17.84 -6.28 4.43
CA ASP A 377 -18.68 -7.42 4.84
C ASP A 377 -20.19 -7.17 4.79
N GLY A 378 -20.66 -6.49 3.73
CA GLY A 378 -22.08 -6.21 3.57
C GLY A 378 -22.66 -5.24 4.61
N SER A 379 -21.81 -4.48 5.32
CA SER A 379 -22.23 -3.43 6.25
C SER A 379 -23.33 -2.55 5.63
N PRO A 380 -24.34 -2.12 6.41
CA PRO A 380 -25.36 -1.21 5.91
C PRO A 380 -24.82 0.20 5.68
N ILE A 381 -23.63 0.53 6.21
CA ILE A 381 -23.00 1.84 6.10
C ILE A 381 -22.09 1.86 4.86
N TRP A 382 -22.32 2.85 4.00
CA TRP A 382 -21.45 3.16 2.86
C TRP A 382 -20.58 4.36 3.22
N HIS A 383 -19.29 4.23 2.97
CA HIS A 383 -18.28 5.26 3.19
C HIS A 383 -17.94 5.92 1.85
N PRO A 384 -17.90 7.26 1.77
CA PRO A 384 -17.56 7.93 0.52
C PRO A 384 -16.11 7.66 0.12
N MET A 385 -15.87 7.61 -1.19
CA MET A 385 -14.54 7.67 -1.79
C MET A 385 -14.34 9.06 -2.43
N ASP A 386 -13.09 9.49 -2.50
CA ASP A 386 -12.68 10.75 -3.11
C ASP A 386 -12.14 10.53 -4.52
N ARG A 387 -12.42 11.44 -5.44
CA ARG A 387 -11.87 11.38 -6.79
C ARG A 387 -10.46 11.97 -6.82
N VAL A 388 -9.54 11.26 -7.46
CA VAL A 388 -8.16 11.73 -7.64
C VAL A 388 -8.12 12.86 -8.67
N PRO A 389 -7.67 14.08 -8.33
CA PRO A 389 -7.70 15.22 -9.25
C PRO A 389 -6.87 15.04 -10.52
N ALA A 390 -5.78 14.27 -10.45
CA ALA A 390 -4.88 14.02 -11.58
C ALA A 390 -5.40 12.93 -12.54
N ASN A 391 -6.35 12.09 -12.11
CA ASN A 391 -6.93 11.02 -12.91
C ASN A 391 -8.45 10.94 -12.67
N PRO A 392 -9.29 11.44 -13.60
CA PRO A 392 -10.73 11.59 -13.37
C PRO A 392 -11.49 10.27 -13.23
N ASN A 393 -10.89 9.16 -13.65
CA ASN A 393 -11.45 7.82 -13.52
C ASN A 393 -11.03 7.13 -12.22
N LEU A 394 -10.00 7.61 -11.52
CA LEU A 394 -9.49 7.00 -10.30
C LEU A 394 -10.15 7.60 -9.06
N TRP A 395 -10.60 6.71 -8.18
CA TRP A 395 -11.16 7.02 -6.87
C TRP A 395 -10.33 6.38 -5.78
N GLU A 396 -10.14 7.10 -4.68
CA GLU A 396 -9.36 6.67 -3.53
C GLU A 396 -10.19 6.76 -2.24
N GLY A 397 -9.88 5.87 -1.32
CA GLY A 397 -10.41 5.85 0.03
C GLY A 397 -9.40 5.21 0.96
N SER A 398 -9.68 5.29 2.26
CA SER A 398 -8.99 4.50 3.26
C SER A 398 -10.01 3.74 4.09
N TRP A 399 -9.76 2.46 4.32
CA TRP A 399 -10.59 1.60 5.16
C TRP A 399 -9.84 1.15 6.41
N ASP A 400 -10.59 0.93 7.48
CA ASP A 400 -10.08 0.52 8.78
C ASP A 400 -10.40 -0.96 8.98
N SER A 401 -9.37 -1.79 9.08
CA SER A 401 -9.51 -3.21 9.38
C SER A 401 -9.44 -3.49 10.89
N SER A 402 -9.25 -2.47 11.73
CA SER A 402 -9.20 -2.60 13.19
C SER A 402 -10.49 -3.24 13.72
N GLY A 403 -10.35 -4.28 14.54
CA GLY A 403 -11.48 -4.99 15.13
C GLY A 403 -12.21 -5.95 14.19
N LEU A 404 -11.73 -6.14 12.95
CA LEU A 404 -12.10 -7.29 12.14
C LEU A 404 -11.38 -8.54 12.65
N SER A 405 -12.06 -9.68 12.56
CA SER A 405 -11.45 -10.97 12.88
C SER A 405 -10.35 -11.32 11.88
N GLU A 406 -9.39 -12.15 12.29
CA GLU A 406 -8.51 -12.79 11.31
C GLU A 406 -9.35 -13.57 10.27
N GLY A 407 -9.04 -13.40 8.99
CA GLY A 407 -9.65 -14.20 7.94
C GLY A 407 -10.07 -13.40 6.72
N ASP A 408 -10.94 -14.02 5.92
CA ASP A 408 -11.43 -13.44 4.67
C ASP A 408 -12.51 -12.40 4.93
N HIS A 409 -12.32 -11.23 4.32
CA HIS A 409 -13.24 -10.11 4.34
C HIS A 409 -13.57 -9.66 2.91
N ILE A 410 -14.78 -9.16 2.71
CA ILE A 410 -15.24 -8.67 1.41
C ILE A 410 -15.28 -7.16 1.44
N ILE A 411 -14.57 -6.54 0.50
CA ILE A 411 -14.67 -5.10 0.24
C ILE A 411 -15.55 -4.91 -0.98
N GLU A 412 -16.62 -4.14 -0.84
CA GLU A 412 -17.50 -3.77 -1.94
C GLU A 412 -17.31 -2.30 -2.27
N VAL A 413 -17.12 -1.98 -3.55
CA VAL A 413 -17.14 -0.60 -4.06
C VAL A 413 -18.33 -0.43 -4.97
N ARG A 414 -19.14 0.60 -4.70
CA ARG A 414 -20.31 0.97 -5.47
C ARG A 414 -20.09 2.32 -6.11
N ALA A 415 -20.52 2.41 -7.37
CA ALA A 415 -20.64 3.68 -8.05
C ALA A 415 -22.08 3.99 -8.46
N THR A 416 -22.39 5.28 -8.45
CA THR A 416 -23.60 5.84 -9.07
C THR A 416 -23.18 6.60 -10.32
N GLY A 417 -23.62 6.12 -11.48
CA GLY A 417 -23.33 6.68 -12.80
C GLY A 417 -24.14 7.93 -13.11
N SER A 418 -23.85 8.56 -14.26
CA SER A 418 -24.48 9.82 -14.67
C SER A 418 -25.99 9.71 -14.93
N GLU A 419 -26.47 8.52 -15.31
CA GLU A 419 -27.89 8.23 -15.50
C GLU A 419 -28.61 7.77 -14.20
N GLY A 420 -27.91 7.79 -13.07
CA GLY A 420 -28.41 7.28 -11.79
C GLY A 420 -28.40 5.75 -11.68
N THR A 421 -27.79 5.06 -12.64
CA THR A 421 -27.53 3.62 -12.57
C THR A 421 -26.50 3.33 -11.49
N ILE A 422 -26.73 2.27 -10.72
CA ILE A 422 -25.84 1.86 -9.63
C ILE A 422 -25.18 0.55 -10.02
N ARG A 423 -23.85 0.47 -9.84
CA ARG A 423 -23.09 -0.75 -10.04
C ARG A 423 -22.14 -0.97 -8.88
N THR A 424 -21.96 -2.22 -8.50
CA THR A 424 -21.11 -2.63 -7.38
C THR A 424 -20.18 -3.73 -7.86
N ASP A 425 -18.93 -3.65 -7.42
CA ASP A 425 -17.90 -4.65 -7.61
C ASP A 425 -17.33 -5.01 -6.25
N SER A 426 -16.70 -6.18 -6.11
CA SER A 426 -16.18 -6.64 -4.83
C SER A 426 -14.90 -7.43 -4.98
N VAL A 427 -14.02 -7.33 -3.98
CA VAL A 427 -12.82 -8.15 -3.85
C VAL A 427 -12.80 -8.85 -2.50
N THR A 428 -12.17 -10.02 -2.46
CA THR A 428 -11.89 -10.71 -1.19
C THR A 428 -10.46 -10.41 -0.75
N VAL A 429 -10.28 -10.15 0.54
CA VAL A 429 -8.97 -9.88 1.15
C VAL A 429 -8.81 -10.73 2.39
N TYR A 430 -7.57 -11.06 2.77
CA TYR A 430 -7.30 -11.71 4.06
C TYR A 430 -6.81 -10.66 5.04
N VAL A 431 -7.59 -10.37 6.07
CA VAL A 431 -7.15 -9.51 7.17
C VAL A 431 -6.37 -10.36 8.16
N GLU A 432 -5.17 -9.90 8.51
CA GLU A 432 -4.39 -10.53 9.57
C GLU A 432 -5.16 -10.51 10.88
N GLY A 433 -4.93 -11.48 11.76
CA GLY A 433 -5.43 -11.35 13.13
C GLY A 433 -4.89 -10.08 13.77
N GLU A 434 -5.60 -9.56 14.77
CA GLU A 434 -5.01 -8.57 15.68
C GLU A 434 -3.69 -9.17 16.18
N SER A 435 -2.57 -8.73 15.60
CA SER A 435 -1.27 -9.27 15.93
C SER A 435 -0.95 -8.76 17.32
N SER A 436 -1.31 -9.58 18.31
CA SER A 436 -1.04 -9.30 19.70
C SER A 436 0.46 -9.32 19.99
N VAL A 437 1.31 -9.84 19.10
CA VAL A 437 2.74 -10.04 19.34
C VAL A 437 3.55 -8.88 18.73
N PRO A 438 3.99 -7.87 19.51
CA PRO A 438 4.88 -6.84 19.00
C PRO A 438 6.17 -7.47 18.46
N TYR A 439 6.70 -6.92 17.36
CA TYR A 439 7.96 -7.36 16.79
C TYR A 439 8.92 -6.19 16.56
N VAL A 440 10.22 -6.47 16.55
CA VAL A 440 11.27 -5.51 16.17
C VAL A 440 12.14 -6.11 15.08
N ASP A 441 12.34 -5.36 14.01
CA ASP A 441 13.29 -5.68 12.94
C ASP A 441 14.66 -5.10 13.29
N GLN A 442 15.66 -5.97 13.32
CA GLN A 442 17.02 -5.68 13.77
C GLN A 442 17.99 -5.87 12.61
N PHE A 443 18.55 -4.77 12.14
CA PHE A 443 19.33 -4.70 10.90
C PHE A 443 20.83 -4.85 11.16
N VAL A 444 21.59 -5.11 10.09
CA VAL A 444 23.05 -5.19 10.13
C VAL A 444 23.67 -3.90 10.67
N SER A 445 24.62 -4.05 11.59
CA SER A 445 25.33 -2.93 12.24
C SER A 445 26.84 -2.92 11.97
N GLY A 446 27.36 -3.95 11.30
CA GLY A 446 28.76 -4.08 10.98
C GLY A 446 29.07 -5.36 10.21
N GLU A 447 30.33 -5.49 9.79
CA GLU A 447 30.84 -6.64 9.03
C GLU A 447 32.27 -6.98 9.46
N VAL A 448 32.66 -8.23 9.21
CA VAL A 448 34.03 -8.74 9.36
C VAL A 448 34.41 -9.46 8.05
N PRO A 449 35.07 -8.77 7.11
CA PRO A 449 35.50 -9.40 5.86
C PRO A 449 36.59 -10.44 6.13
N VAL A 450 36.40 -11.68 5.67
CA VAL A 450 37.36 -12.77 5.90
C VAL A 450 38.09 -13.17 4.63
N SER A 451 37.38 -13.39 3.53
CA SER A 451 37.92 -13.79 2.23
C SER A 451 36.96 -13.49 1.08
N GLY A 452 37.51 -13.03 -0.04
CA GLY A 452 36.74 -12.53 -1.17
C GLY A 452 37.05 -11.05 -1.40
N THR A 453 36.33 -10.44 -2.32
CA THR A 453 36.32 -9.00 -2.56
C THR A 453 34.91 -8.51 -2.33
N VAL A 454 34.75 -7.55 -1.42
CA VAL A 454 33.47 -6.90 -1.15
C VAL A 454 33.41 -5.61 -1.96
N SER A 455 32.30 -5.41 -2.67
CA SER A 455 31.91 -4.10 -3.20
C SER A 455 30.71 -3.57 -2.44
N ASN A 456 30.67 -2.26 -2.22
CA ASN A 456 29.75 -1.57 -1.31
C ASN A 456 30.00 -1.97 0.15
N SER A 457 29.06 -1.74 1.06
CA SER A 457 29.23 -2.08 2.48
C SER A 457 27.96 -2.65 3.11
N PHE A 458 28.09 -3.23 4.30
CA PHE A 458 26.93 -3.72 5.06
C PHE A 458 25.79 -2.71 5.24
N SER A 459 26.04 -1.39 5.16
CA SER A 459 24.96 -0.39 5.23
C SER A 459 23.93 -0.55 4.12
N ASP A 460 24.38 -1.06 2.98
CA ASP A 460 23.56 -1.26 1.79
C ASP A 460 22.72 -2.54 1.91
N THR A 461 22.95 -3.39 2.93
CA THR A 461 22.12 -4.57 3.17
C THR A 461 20.86 -4.28 3.99
N ALA A 462 20.71 -3.09 4.57
CA ALA A 462 19.68 -2.84 5.59
C ALA A 462 18.31 -2.48 5.00
N THR A 463 18.27 -1.83 3.85
CA THR A 463 17.05 -1.28 3.24
C THR A 463 16.79 -1.93 1.91
N LEU A 464 15.58 -2.44 1.68
CA LEU A 464 15.19 -3.05 0.40
C LEU A 464 15.11 -1.99 -0.70
N ASP A 465 16.26 -1.58 -1.21
CA ASP A 465 16.43 -0.47 -2.15
C ASP A 465 17.16 -0.87 -3.44
N GLY A 466 17.59 -2.14 -3.54
CA GLY A 466 18.29 -2.68 -4.70
C GLY A 466 19.76 -2.28 -4.78
N ILE A 467 20.32 -1.66 -3.73
CA ILE A 467 21.75 -1.42 -3.59
C ILE A 467 22.35 -2.58 -2.81
N TYR A 468 22.95 -3.52 -3.51
CA TYR A 468 23.49 -4.71 -2.86
C TYR A 468 24.88 -4.49 -2.28
N GLU A 469 25.16 -5.10 -1.13
CA GLU A 469 26.52 -5.51 -0.82
C GLU A 469 26.84 -6.76 -1.65
N THR A 470 27.89 -6.72 -2.46
CA THR A 470 28.27 -7.88 -3.29
C THR A 470 29.59 -8.46 -2.81
N ILE A 471 29.57 -9.76 -2.50
CA ILE A 471 30.76 -10.52 -2.14
C ILE A 471 31.16 -11.39 -3.32
N THR A 472 32.29 -11.06 -3.94
CA THR A 472 32.90 -11.87 -5.01
C THR A 472 33.98 -12.77 -4.45
N GLU A 473 34.04 -13.99 -4.95
CA GLU A 473 35.11 -14.93 -4.66
C GLU A 473 36.49 -14.43 -5.02
N ARG A 474 37.50 -15.12 -4.48
CA ARG A 474 38.89 -14.96 -4.90
C ARG A 474 39.56 -16.30 -5.13
N VAL A 475 40.52 -16.33 -6.05
CA VAL A 475 41.36 -17.51 -6.25
C VAL A 475 42.39 -17.64 -5.12
N SER A 476 42.51 -18.84 -4.55
CA SER A 476 43.53 -19.17 -3.55
C SER A 476 44.96 -19.09 -4.10
N VAL A 477 45.93 -18.90 -3.20
CA VAL A 477 47.35 -18.74 -3.55
C VAL A 477 48.08 -20.08 -3.65
N GLY A 478 49.21 -20.13 -4.36
CA GLY A 478 50.05 -21.33 -4.48
C GLY A 478 50.19 -21.88 -5.91
N LYS A 479 50.44 -23.19 -6.04
CA LYS A 479 50.66 -23.85 -7.34
C LYS A 479 49.40 -23.74 -8.22
N PRO A 480 49.47 -23.26 -9.47
CA PRO A 480 48.28 -23.02 -10.31
C PRO A 480 47.32 -24.20 -10.49
N SER A 481 47.83 -25.44 -10.45
CA SER A 481 47.04 -26.67 -10.56
C SER A 481 46.37 -27.12 -9.25
N LYS A 482 46.61 -26.39 -8.15
CA LYS A 482 46.06 -26.65 -6.82
C LYS A 482 45.24 -25.48 -6.27
N ARG A 483 45.08 -24.42 -7.07
CA ARG A 483 44.25 -23.28 -6.71
C ARG A 483 42.77 -23.63 -6.91
N TYR A 484 41.96 -22.98 -6.11
CA TYR A 484 40.50 -23.04 -6.08
C TYR A 484 39.93 -21.65 -5.79
N SER A 485 38.71 -21.33 -6.22
CA SER A 485 37.94 -20.16 -5.76
C SER A 485 37.36 -20.38 -4.37
N TYR A 486 37.15 -19.29 -3.63
CA TYR A 486 36.47 -19.33 -2.34
C TYR A 486 36.10 -17.91 -1.90
N LEU A 487 35.08 -17.83 -1.05
CA LEU A 487 34.77 -16.66 -0.23
C LEU A 487 34.44 -17.06 1.21
N GLU A 488 34.55 -16.09 2.11
CA GLU A 488 34.00 -16.12 3.46
C GLU A 488 33.73 -14.68 3.92
N HIS A 489 32.50 -14.35 4.26
CA HIS A 489 32.12 -13.01 4.73
C HIS A 489 31.14 -13.09 5.89
N ILE A 490 31.22 -12.13 6.82
CA ILE A 490 30.47 -12.16 8.08
C ILE A 490 29.83 -10.80 8.34
N TRP A 491 28.53 -10.79 8.63
CA TRP A 491 27.78 -9.64 9.12
C TRP A 491 27.52 -9.74 10.61
N THR A 492 27.39 -8.59 11.28
CA THR A 492 27.03 -8.51 12.70
C THR A 492 25.71 -7.76 12.88
N ILE A 493 24.74 -8.41 13.50
CA ILE A 493 23.43 -7.84 13.83
C ILE A 493 23.32 -7.78 15.37
N PRO A 494 23.03 -6.62 15.97
CA PRO A 494 22.68 -6.57 17.38
C PRO A 494 21.24 -7.09 17.50
N VAL A 495 21.06 -8.17 18.24
CA VAL A 495 19.75 -8.80 18.43
C VAL A 495 19.36 -8.86 19.91
N GLU A 496 18.11 -8.59 20.20
CA GLU A 496 17.46 -8.84 21.49
C GLU A 496 16.74 -10.19 21.45
N ALA A 497 16.71 -10.89 22.59
CA ALA A 497 15.95 -12.13 22.71
C ALA A 497 14.45 -11.85 22.79
N GLY A 498 13.65 -12.74 22.21
CA GLY A 498 12.19 -12.67 22.23
C GLY A 498 11.55 -14.04 22.34
N THR A 499 10.37 -14.19 21.77
CA THR A 499 9.61 -15.45 21.73
C THR A 499 9.65 -16.12 20.37
N THR A 500 9.83 -15.34 19.31
CA THR A 500 10.21 -15.83 17.98
C THR A 500 11.39 -15.02 17.47
N MET A 501 12.28 -15.65 16.70
CA MET A 501 13.32 -14.95 15.97
C MET A 501 13.46 -15.56 14.59
N THR A 502 13.39 -14.72 13.56
CA THR A 502 13.48 -15.14 12.17
C THR A 502 14.45 -14.24 11.44
N PHE A 503 15.45 -14.85 10.82
CA PHE A 503 16.36 -14.21 9.89
C PHE A 503 15.67 -14.00 8.54
N PHE A 504 15.94 -12.87 7.91
CA PHE A 504 15.52 -12.52 6.55
C PHE A 504 16.71 -11.97 5.76
N ALA A 505 16.80 -12.32 4.48
CA ALA A 505 17.69 -11.67 3.52
C ALA A 505 17.15 -11.85 2.10
N GLN A 506 17.39 -10.86 1.24
CA GLN A 506 17.25 -11.00 -0.20
C GLN A 506 18.63 -11.27 -0.80
N LEU A 507 18.74 -12.34 -1.59
CA LEU A 507 20.01 -12.83 -2.10
C LEU A 507 19.94 -13.04 -3.61
N GLN A 508 20.99 -12.64 -4.30
CA GLN A 508 21.20 -12.95 -5.72
C GLN A 508 22.63 -13.46 -5.94
N PRO A 509 22.81 -14.80 -5.94
CA PRO A 509 24.06 -15.41 -6.40
C PRO A 509 24.31 -15.12 -7.89
N SER A 510 25.55 -15.23 -8.37
CA SER A 510 25.85 -15.29 -9.80
C SER A 510 25.56 -16.69 -10.34
N ALA A 511 25.42 -16.78 -11.67
CA ALA A 511 25.38 -18.08 -12.34
C ALA A 511 26.72 -18.81 -12.16
N SER A 512 26.71 -19.89 -11.36
CA SER A 512 27.92 -20.68 -11.10
C SER A 512 28.43 -21.37 -12.37
N MET A 513 29.72 -21.23 -12.65
CA MET A 513 30.37 -21.85 -13.81
C MET A 513 31.04 -23.20 -13.48
N ASP A 514 31.28 -23.50 -12.20
CA ASP A 514 31.87 -24.76 -11.73
C ASP A 514 30.99 -25.53 -10.72
N GLY A 515 29.75 -25.07 -10.49
CA GLY A 515 28.67 -25.83 -9.83
C GLY A 515 28.63 -25.69 -8.31
N ASP A 516 29.26 -24.66 -7.78
CA ASP A 516 29.26 -24.30 -6.38
C ASP A 516 28.06 -23.41 -5.97
N ALA A 517 27.93 -23.23 -4.67
CA ALA A 517 26.81 -22.55 -4.02
C ALA A 517 27.28 -21.77 -2.78
N PHE A 518 26.43 -20.90 -2.27
CA PHE A 518 26.68 -20.06 -1.11
C PHE A 518 25.92 -20.61 0.10
N ALA A 519 26.64 -21.06 1.12
CA ALA A 519 26.07 -21.55 2.37
C ALA A 519 26.02 -20.45 3.42
N PHE A 520 24.84 -20.24 4.00
CA PHE A 520 24.62 -19.31 5.10
C PHE A 520 24.55 -20.05 6.43
N ALA A 521 25.18 -19.47 7.45
CA ALA A 521 25.20 -20.00 8.80
C ALA A 521 25.20 -18.85 9.82
N TYR A 522 24.70 -19.09 11.02
CA TYR A 522 24.74 -18.11 12.12
C TYR A 522 25.63 -18.57 13.28
N SER A 523 26.11 -17.63 14.08
CA SER A 523 26.88 -17.89 15.30
C SER A 523 26.63 -16.79 16.35
N THR A 524 26.75 -17.14 17.63
CA THR A 524 26.70 -16.18 18.75
C THR A 524 28.07 -15.89 19.36
N ASP A 525 29.11 -16.60 18.90
CA ASP A 525 30.48 -16.48 19.42
C ASP A 525 31.54 -16.24 18.34
N ASN A 526 31.13 -16.18 17.06
CA ASN A 526 32.01 -16.05 15.89
C ASN A 526 33.05 -17.19 15.78
N VAL A 527 32.76 -18.36 16.36
CA VAL A 527 33.64 -19.55 16.33
C VAL A 527 32.86 -20.77 15.87
N HIS A 528 31.68 -21.01 16.46
CA HIS A 528 30.83 -22.15 16.16
C HIS A 528 29.64 -21.69 15.32
N TYR A 529 29.57 -22.16 14.07
CA TYR A 529 28.53 -21.79 13.11
C TYR A 529 27.50 -22.90 12.94
N THR A 530 26.22 -22.53 13.03
CA THR A 530 25.08 -23.40 12.77
C THR A 530 24.53 -23.11 11.37
N PRO A 531 24.45 -24.10 10.47
CA PRO A 531 23.92 -23.91 9.12
C PRO A 531 22.46 -23.42 9.12
N MET A 532 22.12 -22.52 8.20
CA MET A 532 20.75 -22.04 7.96
C MET A 532 20.21 -22.60 6.64
N PHE A 533 20.82 -22.23 5.51
CA PHE A 533 20.41 -22.66 4.18
C PHE A 533 21.59 -22.54 3.19
N THR A 534 21.37 -22.98 1.95
CA THR A 534 22.32 -22.86 0.83
C THR A 534 21.58 -22.34 -0.38
N THR A 535 22.20 -21.43 -1.12
CA THR A 535 21.61 -20.79 -2.32
C THR A 535 22.59 -20.83 -3.49
N SER A 536 22.05 -20.95 -4.70
CA SER A 536 22.79 -21.02 -5.96
C SER A 536 21.89 -20.59 -7.11
N GLY A 537 22.47 -20.10 -8.19
CA GLY A 537 21.72 -19.67 -9.37
C GLY A 537 21.49 -18.14 -9.39
N PRO A 538 21.29 -17.55 -10.57
CA PRO A 538 21.29 -16.11 -10.77
C PRO A 538 20.03 -15.37 -10.27
N ASP A 539 19.05 -16.11 -9.75
CA ASP A 539 17.73 -15.59 -9.41
C ASP A 539 17.77 -14.82 -8.07
N LEU A 540 17.16 -13.64 -8.07
CA LEU A 540 16.95 -12.86 -6.85
C LEU A 540 15.82 -13.52 -6.04
N MET A 541 16.13 -14.01 -4.85
CA MET A 541 15.14 -14.68 -3.99
C MET A 541 15.20 -14.13 -2.56
N GLN A 542 14.06 -14.13 -1.88
CA GLN A 542 14.01 -13.89 -0.45
C GLN A 542 14.21 -15.20 0.31
N TYR A 543 15.05 -15.15 1.34
CA TYR A 543 15.37 -16.26 2.20
C TYR A 543 14.98 -15.92 3.63
N SER A 544 14.45 -16.91 4.34
CA SER A 544 14.22 -16.82 5.76
C SER A 544 14.72 -18.07 6.49
N ALA A 545 15.10 -17.89 7.76
CA ALA A 545 15.49 -19.00 8.62
C ALA A 545 15.08 -18.74 10.06
N ASN A 546 14.47 -19.74 10.70
CA ASN A 546 14.15 -19.67 12.12
C ASN A 546 15.43 -19.74 12.95
N LEU A 547 15.57 -18.79 13.88
CA LEU A 547 16.66 -18.73 14.84
C LEU A 547 16.14 -19.09 16.24
N PRO A 548 16.98 -19.62 17.14
CA PRO A 548 16.62 -19.78 18.54
C PRO A 548 16.22 -18.43 19.16
N ALA A 549 14.99 -18.32 19.66
CA ALA A 549 14.44 -17.07 20.20
C ALA A 549 15.19 -16.52 21.43
N SER A 550 16.03 -17.35 22.07
CA SER A 550 16.84 -16.97 23.23
C SER A 550 18.15 -16.24 22.90
N ILE A 551 18.45 -15.99 21.61
CA ILE A 551 19.70 -15.32 21.22
C ILE A 551 19.61 -13.85 21.59
N ASN A 552 20.64 -13.35 22.29
CA ASN A 552 20.75 -11.96 22.70
C ASN A 552 22.20 -11.48 22.50
N GLY A 553 22.39 -10.20 22.15
CA GLY A 553 23.68 -9.59 21.87
C GLY A 553 24.04 -9.63 20.39
N THR A 554 25.32 -9.74 20.06
CA THR A 554 25.76 -9.74 18.66
C THR A 554 25.56 -11.11 18.02
N LEU A 555 24.71 -11.17 17.00
CA LEU A 555 24.56 -12.30 16.10
C LEU A 555 25.50 -12.15 14.90
N TYR A 556 26.22 -13.21 14.57
CA TYR A 556 27.12 -13.27 13.41
C TYR A 556 26.46 -14.09 12.31
N ILE A 557 26.18 -13.49 11.15
CA ILE A 557 25.69 -14.19 9.96
C ILE A 557 26.88 -14.37 9.02
N LYS A 558 27.16 -15.60 8.59
CA LYS A 558 28.28 -15.92 7.70
C LYS A 558 27.80 -16.54 6.42
N VAL A 559 28.36 -16.06 5.31
CA VAL A 559 28.29 -16.72 4.01
C VAL A 559 29.63 -17.34 3.65
N THR A 560 29.60 -18.57 3.14
CA THR A 560 30.78 -19.30 2.65
C THR A 560 30.48 -19.97 1.32
N ASP A 561 31.46 -19.95 0.43
CA ASP A 561 31.49 -20.84 -0.72
C ASP A 561 31.56 -22.32 -0.26
N THR A 562 30.83 -23.18 -0.96
CA THR A 562 30.68 -24.61 -0.69
C THR A 562 31.71 -25.49 -1.40
N ASP A 563 32.43 -25.00 -2.42
CA ASP A 563 33.41 -25.81 -3.16
C ASP A 563 34.84 -25.25 -3.15
N ARG A 564 35.76 -26.01 -2.55
CA ARG A 564 37.21 -25.69 -2.55
C ARG A 564 38.03 -26.69 -3.36
N THR A 565 37.42 -27.29 -4.39
CA THR A 565 38.06 -28.32 -5.21
C THR A 565 39.16 -27.74 -6.08
N ALA A 566 40.37 -28.32 -5.96
CA ALA A 566 41.53 -27.89 -6.73
C ALA A 566 41.28 -28.00 -8.25
N GLY A 567 41.24 -26.85 -8.93
CA GLY A 567 40.97 -26.76 -10.37
C GLY A 567 39.82 -25.81 -10.69
N ASN A 568 38.83 -25.71 -9.80
CA ASN A 568 37.63 -24.88 -9.91
C ASN A 568 37.98 -23.47 -9.46
N LYS A 569 37.98 -22.54 -10.41
CA LYS A 569 38.59 -21.20 -10.25
C LYS A 569 37.71 -20.13 -10.88
N ALA A 570 36.50 -20.48 -11.29
CA ALA A 570 35.51 -19.46 -11.64
C ALA A 570 35.31 -18.59 -10.41
N LEU A 571 35.03 -17.31 -10.62
CA LEU A 571 34.74 -16.42 -9.50
C LEU A 571 33.26 -16.16 -9.55
N ASP A 572 32.57 -16.67 -8.55
CA ASP A 572 31.18 -16.38 -8.35
C ASP A 572 31.01 -15.25 -7.34
N SER A 573 29.83 -14.64 -7.32
CA SER A 573 29.50 -13.54 -6.42
C SER A 573 28.11 -13.72 -5.85
N ILE A 574 27.88 -13.19 -4.66
CA ILE A 574 26.55 -13.08 -4.09
C ILE A 574 26.27 -11.62 -3.74
N ALA A 575 25.19 -11.09 -4.31
CA ALA A 575 24.60 -9.82 -3.95
C ALA A 575 23.60 -10.04 -2.81
N VAL A 576 23.67 -9.19 -1.79
CA VAL A 576 22.91 -9.28 -0.54
C VAL A 576 22.22 -7.95 -0.28
N ASP A 577 20.91 -8.02 -0.03
CA ASP A 577 20.05 -6.89 0.34
C ASP A 577 19.03 -7.34 1.41
N HIS A 578 18.40 -6.39 2.09
CA HIS A 578 17.35 -6.55 3.09
C HIS A 578 17.64 -7.65 4.13
N LEU A 579 18.87 -7.64 4.66
CA LEU A 579 19.37 -8.58 5.65
C LEU A 579 19.04 -8.07 7.07
N TYR A 580 18.12 -8.75 7.75
CA TYR A 580 17.70 -8.40 9.12
C TYR A 580 17.22 -9.62 9.90
N VAL A 581 17.00 -9.42 11.20
CA VAL A 581 16.35 -10.39 12.08
C VAL A 581 15.11 -9.76 12.67
N ARG A 582 13.95 -10.39 12.45
CA ARG A 582 12.72 -10.04 13.16
C ARG A 582 12.68 -10.82 14.46
N THR A 583 12.49 -10.12 15.57
CA THR A 583 12.22 -10.72 16.87
C THR A 583 10.80 -10.41 17.28
N GLY A 584 9.98 -11.45 17.47
CA GLY A 584 8.67 -11.31 18.09
C GLY A 584 8.80 -11.34 19.60
N PHE A 585 7.98 -10.56 20.29
CA PHE A 585 7.88 -10.48 21.74
C PHE A 585 6.47 -10.88 22.16
N GLU A 586 6.31 -11.52 23.32
CA GLU A 586 4.96 -11.77 23.85
C GLU A 586 4.14 -10.49 23.87
N ALA A 587 2.87 -10.63 23.53
CA ALA A 587 1.87 -9.60 23.67
C ALA A 587 1.92 -9.02 25.08
N GLY A 588 2.47 -7.82 25.23
CA GLY A 588 2.33 -7.09 26.46
C GLY A 588 0.91 -6.56 26.53
N GLU A 589 0.11 -7.05 27.48
CA GLU A 589 -1.22 -6.46 27.71
C GLU A 589 -1.05 -4.98 28.11
N VAL A 590 -1.87 -4.09 27.55
CA VAL A 590 -2.05 -2.76 28.14
C VAL A 590 -2.64 -2.94 29.55
N PRO A 591 -2.32 -2.05 30.51
CA PRO A 591 -2.77 -2.27 31.87
C PRO A 591 -4.29 -2.25 32.00
N ALA A 592 -4.82 -3.00 32.96
CA ALA A 592 -6.23 -2.92 33.31
C ALA A 592 -6.60 -1.52 33.79
N SER A 593 -7.75 -1.01 33.36
CA SER A 593 -8.13 0.38 33.66
C SER A 593 -8.33 0.62 35.17
N PRO A 594 -7.91 1.78 35.69
CA PRO A 594 -8.19 2.15 37.07
C PRO A 594 -9.69 2.33 37.28
N SER A 595 -10.17 2.13 38.51
CA SER A 595 -11.60 2.24 38.83
C SER A 595 -11.85 3.01 40.12
N GLY A 596 -13.10 3.46 40.34
CA GLY A 596 -13.48 4.11 41.60
C GLY A 596 -12.75 5.42 41.89
N LEU A 597 -12.44 6.22 40.85
CA LEU A 597 -11.81 7.52 41.01
C LEU A 597 -12.70 8.45 41.85
N THR A 598 -12.11 9.02 42.90
CA THR A 598 -12.72 10.02 43.79
C THR A 598 -11.84 11.26 43.84
N ALA A 599 -12.46 12.44 43.76
CA ALA A 599 -11.83 13.74 43.97
C ALA A 599 -12.36 14.38 45.25
N THR A 600 -11.48 14.84 46.14
CA THR A 600 -11.83 15.49 47.41
C THR A 600 -11.05 16.78 47.56
N ALA A 601 -11.74 17.92 47.69
CA ALA A 601 -11.10 19.19 48.02
C ALA A 601 -10.53 19.15 49.44
N VAL A 602 -9.28 19.61 49.60
CA VAL A 602 -8.56 19.63 50.88
C VAL A 602 -8.28 21.06 51.34
N SER A 603 -8.22 22.01 50.40
CA SER A 603 -8.06 23.43 50.69
C SER A 603 -8.60 24.27 49.52
N SER A 604 -8.40 25.58 49.60
CA SER A 604 -8.69 26.50 48.50
C SER A 604 -7.79 26.34 47.27
N THR A 605 -6.68 25.59 47.38
CA THR A 605 -5.71 25.44 46.29
C THR A 605 -5.31 23.99 46.04
N GLN A 606 -6.00 23.02 46.64
CA GLN A 606 -5.66 21.60 46.53
C GLN A 606 -6.88 20.67 46.48
N ILE A 607 -6.84 19.72 45.54
CA ILE A 607 -7.74 18.57 45.46
C ILE A 607 -6.90 17.29 45.50
N ASN A 608 -7.28 16.36 46.37
CA ASN A 608 -6.69 15.02 46.40
C ASN A 608 -7.57 14.03 45.63
N LEU A 609 -6.92 13.20 44.82
CA LEU A 609 -7.50 12.13 44.05
C LEU A 609 -7.13 10.78 44.67
N SER A 610 -8.06 9.82 44.61
CA SER A 610 -7.80 8.42 44.92
C SER A 610 -8.58 7.50 43.99
N TRP A 611 -7.97 6.42 43.53
CA TRP A 611 -8.56 5.39 42.66
C TRP A 611 -8.12 4.00 43.10
N ASN A 612 -8.79 2.97 42.59
CA ASN A 612 -8.37 1.58 42.72
C ASN A 612 -7.48 1.22 41.53
N ASP A 613 -6.31 0.70 41.85
CA ASP A 613 -5.45 -0.01 40.92
C ASP A 613 -6.05 -1.37 40.58
N ASN A 614 -6.16 -1.69 39.29
CA ASN A 614 -6.64 -2.99 38.82
C ASN A 614 -5.60 -3.70 37.95
N SER A 615 -4.41 -3.12 37.77
CA SER A 615 -3.33 -3.65 36.95
C SER A 615 -2.19 -4.19 37.81
N ASP A 616 -1.39 -5.10 37.24
CA ASP A 616 -0.16 -5.65 37.83
C ASP A 616 1.04 -5.52 36.88
N ASN A 617 0.84 -4.80 35.78
CA ASN A 617 1.74 -4.68 34.65
C ASN A 617 1.90 -3.23 34.17
N GLU A 618 1.45 -2.25 34.96
CA GLU A 618 1.64 -0.82 34.72
C GLU A 618 3.01 -0.31 35.18
N PHE A 619 3.49 0.72 34.52
CA PHE A 619 4.62 1.52 34.99
C PHE A 619 4.17 2.72 35.82
N GLY A 620 2.88 3.05 35.75
CA GLY A 620 2.26 4.10 36.53
C GLY A 620 0.91 4.52 36.00
N PHE A 621 0.47 5.69 36.45
CA PHE A 621 -0.84 6.27 36.11
C PHE A 621 -0.68 7.70 35.61
N ARG A 622 -1.41 8.03 34.53
CA ARG A 622 -1.58 9.40 34.03
C ARG A 622 -2.87 9.98 34.58
N ILE A 623 -2.76 11.17 35.14
CA ILE A 623 -3.90 11.92 35.69
C ILE A 623 -4.18 13.06 34.73
N GLU A 624 -5.42 13.13 34.24
CA GLU A 624 -5.89 14.23 33.42
C GLU A 624 -6.95 15.06 34.14
N ARG A 625 -6.95 16.36 33.84
CA ARG A 625 -7.91 17.35 34.33
C ARG A 625 -8.54 18.05 33.15
N LEU A 626 -9.85 18.25 33.20
CA LEU A 626 -10.59 18.95 32.15
C LEU A 626 -10.39 20.47 32.27
N ASP A 627 -10.04 21.12 31.16
CA ASP A 627 -9.98 22.57 31.01
C ASP A 627 -10.88 23.08 29.85
N ALA A 628 -10.75 24.35 29.49
CA ALA A 628 -11.56 24.95 28.42
C ALA A 628 -11.20 24.47 27.00
N SER A 629 -10.00 23.92 26.81
CA SER A 629 -9.47 23.37 25.56
C SER A 629 -9.59 21.86 25.44
N GLY A 630 -9.87 21.14 26.53
CA GLY A 630 -10.05 19.70 26.56
C GLY A 630 -9.41 19.07 27.81
N TRP A 631 -9.06 17.80 27.72
CA TRP A 631 -8.32 17.12 28.78
C TRP A 631 -6.83 17.48 28.71
N ILE A 632 -6.25 17.86 29.85
CA ILE A 632 -4.82 18.16 29.99
C ILE A 632 -4.20 17.28 31.08
N GLU A 633 -2.93 16.90 30.91
CA GLU A 633 -2.20 16.14 31.93
C GLU A 633 -1.99 17.01 33.18
N ALA A 634 -2.57 16.56 34.30
CA ALA A 634 -2.39 17.17 35.61
C ALA A 634 -1.18 16.60 36.34
N GLY A 635 -0.78 15.36 36.04
CA GLY A 635 0.44 14.74 36.55
C GLY A 635 0.55 13.24 36.19
N ILE A 636 1.70 12.66 36.55
CA ILE A 636 1.99 11.22 36.39
C ILE A 636 2.53 10.70 37.72
N VAL A 637 2.10 9.51 38.12
CA VAL A 637 2.64 8.77 39.28
C VAL A 637 3.18 7.42 38.83
N GLY A 638 4.08 6.82 39.62
CA GLY A 638 4.63 5.49 39.34
C GLY A 638 3.65 4.35 39.61
N ALA A 639 4.07 3.12 39.28
CA ALA A 639 3.32 1.87 39.50
C ALA A 639 2.83 1.72 40.95
N ASP A 640 1.73 1.00 41.14
CA ASP A 640 1.04 0.77 42.43
C ASP A 640 0.55 2.03 43.17
N VAL A 641 0.77 3.24 42.64
CA VAL A 641 0.33 4.49 43.29
C VAL A 641 -1.14 4.74 43.01
N GLN A 642 -1.93 4.86 44.07
CA GLN A 642 -3.41 4.99 44.01
C GLN A 642 -3.94 6.36 44.44
N THR A 643 -3.05 7.36 44.58
CA THR A 643 -3.41 8.70 45.04
C THR A 643 -2.59 9.78 44.35
N TYR A 644 -3.21 10.94 44.10
CA TYR A 644 -2.53 12.12 43.55
C TYR A 644 -3.01 13.40 44.25
N ALA A 645 -2.11 14.36 44.49
CA ALA A 645 -2.43 15.65 45.08
C ALA A 645 -2.25 16.76 44.04
N ASP A 646 -3.35 17.24 43.47
CA ASP A 646 -3.35 18.35 42.53
C ASP A 646 -3.34 19.68 43.32
N THR A 647 -2.28 20.48 43.16
CA THR A 647 -2.02 21.69 43.95
C THR A 647 -1.87 22.92 43.05
N GLY A 648 -1.98 24.12 43.61
CA GLY A 648 -1.93 25.37 42.84
C GLY A 648 -3.24 25.70 42.13
N LEU A 649 -4.34 25.11 42.58
CA LEU A 649 -5.68 25.34 42.06
C LEU A 649 -6.23 26.70 42.47
N GLN A 650 -7.21 27.19 41.71
CA GLN A 650 -7.92 28.42 42.05
C GLN A 650 -8.98 28.16 43.13
N PRO A 651 -9.17 29.06 44.10
CA PRO A 651 -10.25 28.95 45.08
C PRO A 651 -11.64 28.90 44.45
N SER A 652 -12.59 28.25 45.13
CA SER A 652 -13.99 28.14 44.72
C SER A 652 -14.21 27.69 43.27
N THR A 653 -13.32 26.85 42.72
CA THR A 653 -13.31 26.43 41.31
C THR A 653 -13.51 24.92 41.20
N ALA A 654 -14.41 24.50 40.30
CA ALA A 654 -14.69 23.10 40.03
C ALA A 654 -13.68 22.51 39.03
N TYR A 655 -13.14 21.35 39.35
CA TYR A 655 -12.22 20.60 38.50
C TYR A 655 -12.69 19.17 38.33
N THR A 656 -12.66 18.67 37.09
CA THR A 656 -13.04 17.29 36.72
C THR A 656 -11.80 16.52 36.29
N TYR A 657 -11.69 15.27 36.74
CA TYR A 657 -10.54 14.41 36.56
C TYR A 657 -10.90 13.06 35.97
N ARG A 658 -9.93 12.44 35.27
CA ARG A 658 -9.90 11.02 34.88
C ARG A 658 -8.49 10.48 34.99
N VAL A 659 -8.34 9.17 35.17
CA VAL A 659 -7.03 8.51 35.34
C VAL A 659 -6.93 7.31 34.41
N SER A 660 -5.78 7.09 33.77
CA SER A 660 -5.42 5.87 33.05
C SER A 660 -4.15 5.26 33.64
N ALA A 661 -4.01 3.93 33.57
CA ALA A 661 -2.76 3.23 33.82
C ALA A 661 -1.95 3.17 32.51
N TYR A 662 -0.62 3.09 32.57
CA TYR A 662 0.22 3.03 31.37
C TYR A 662 1.40 2.07 31.54
N ASN A 663 1.82 1.43 30.45
CA ASN A 663 3.11 0.72 30.35
C ASN A 663 3.75 0.95 28.97
N ASN A 664 4.78 0.18 28.62
CA ASN A 664 5.41 0.28 27.30
C ASN A 664 4.48 -0.10 26.13
N ASN A 665 3.36 -0.77 26.40
CA ASN A 665 2.41 -1.25 25.40
C ASN A 665 1.26 -0.26 25.15
N GLY A 666 1.13 0.79 25.98
CA GLY A 666 0.12 1.84 25.83
C GLY A 666 -0.58 2.21 27.13
N ASP A 667 -1.57 3.10 27.00
CA ASP A 667 -2.45 3.50 28.10
C ASP A 667 -3.69 2.57 28.16
N SER A 668 -4.18 2.31 29.36
CA SER A 668 -5.47 1.66 29.58
C SER A 668 -6.64 2.55 29.14
N ALA A 669 -7.86 1.99 29.11
CA ALA A 669 -9.05 2.82 29.18
C ALA A 669 -9.05 3.69 30.45
N TYR A 670 -9.73 4.84 30.41
CA TYR A 670 -9.83 5.74 31.56
C TYR A 670 -10.76 5.18 32.65
N SER A 671 -10.51 5.61 33.89
CA SER A 671 -11.43 5.48 35.01
C SER A 671 -12.76 6.22 34.77
N ASN A 672 -13.70 6.10 35.71
CA ASN A 672 -14.79 7.06 35.79
C ASN A 672 -14.26 8.50 35.96
N GLU A 673 -15.04 9.49 35.52
CA GLU A 673 -14.76 10.90 35.81
C GLU A 673 -15.15 11.24 37.25
N SER A 674 -14.44 12.18 37.87
CA SER A 674 -14.75 12.69 39.22
C SER A 674 -14.53 14.19 39.30
N THR A 675 -15.49 14.93 39.89
CA THR A 675 -15.45 16.39 40.01
C THR A 675 -15.42 16.81 41.48
N ALA A 676 -14.55 17.76 41.82
CA ALA A 676 -14.55 18.44 43.12
C ALA A 676 -14.35 19.95 42.95
N THR A 677 -14.90 20.71 43.89
CA THR A 677 -14.74 22.18 43.94
C THR A 677 -13.83 22.53 45.10
N THR A 678 -12.74 23.26 44.83
CA THR A 678 -11.84 23.77 45.88
C THR A 678 -12.59 24.60 46.91
N GLU A 679 -12.07 24.63 48.13
CA GLU A 679 -12.66 25.45 49.19
C GLU A 679 -12.56 26.95 48.86
N ALA A 680 -13.34 27.76 49.57
CA ALA A 680 -13.16 29.21 49.50
C ALA A 680 -11.78 29.60 50.05
N GLY A 681 -11.14 30.59 49.44
CA GLY A 681 -9.92 31.19 49.98
C GLY A 681 -10.17 31.76 51.37
N ALA A 682 -9.12 31.84 52.20
CA ALA A 682 -9.22 32.56 53.47
C ALA A 682 -9.73 33.99 53.20
N ALA A 683 -10.77 34.40 53.93
CA ALA A 683 -11.36 35.72 53.75
C ALA A 683 -10.33 36.79 54.15
N ILE A 684 -10.06 37.73 53.25
CA ILE A 684 -9.23 38.90 53.55
C ILE A 684 -9.91 39.68 54.67
N SER A 685 -9.22 39.86 55.81
CA SER A 685 -9.71 40.69 56.89
C SER A 685 -9.48 42.15 56.54
N LEU A 686 -10.54 42.96 56.55
CA LEU A 686 -10.50 44.39 56.22
C LEU A 686 -10.92 45.23 57.42
N ASP A 687 -10.07 46.18 57.81
CA ASP A 687 -10.38 47.25 58.76
C ASP A 687 -10.24 48.62 58.09
N VAL A 688 -11.26 49.46 58.21
CA VAL A 688 -11.25 50.82 57.66
C VAL A 688 -11.56 51.80 58.77
N GLN A 689 -10.56 52.57 59.14
CA GLN A 689 -10.68 53.62 60.14
C GLN A 689 -10.65 54.99 59.47
N THR A 690 -11.38 55.95 60.04
CA THR A 690 -11.37 57.32 59.53
C THR A 690 -10.69 58.25 60.52
N SER A 691 -9.79 59.07 60.01
CA SER A 691 -9.00 60.00 60.82
C SER A 691 -9.01 61.40 60.21
N LYS A 692 -8.75 62.43 61.04
CA LYS A 692 -8.66 63.82 60.60
C LYS A 692 -7.26 64.37 60.83
N VAL A 693 -6.51 64.60 59.75
CA VAL A 693 -5.13 65.08 59.80
C VAL A 693 -5.06 66.47 59.14
N ARG A 694 -4.59 67.47 59.89
CA ARG A 694 -4.43 68.88 59.43
C ARG A 694 -5.69 69.45 58.71
N GLY A 695 -6.88 69.05 59.15
CA GLY A 695 -8.16 69.56 58.64
C GLY A 695 -8.74 68.80 57.43
N SER A 696 -8.07 67.74 56.94
CA SER A 696 -8.59 66.81 55.92
C SER A 696 -8.96 65.48 56.56
N TYR A 697 -10.03 64.84 56.09
CA TYR A 697 -10.39 63.48 56.43
C TYR A 697 -9.62 62.49 55.54
N ILE A 698 -9.25 61.36 56.12
CA ILE A 698 -8.54 60.25 55.47
C ILE A 698 -9.25 58.96 55.91
N ALA A 699 -9.43 58.01 54.99
CA ALA A 699 -9.77 56.63 55.32
C ALA A 699 -8.49 55.79 55.28
N ASP A 700 -8.08 55.28 56.43
CA ASP A 700 -6.95 54.37 56.59
C ASP A 700 -7.48 52.94 56.45
N ILE A 701 -7.15 52.32 55.32
CA ILE A 701 -7.60 50.99 54.90
C ILE A 701 -6.49 50.01 55.25
N ALA A 702 -6.70 49.13 56.22
CA ALA A 702 -5.76 48.11 56.63
C ALA A 702 -6.33 46.72 56.30
N TRP A 703 -5.46 45.81 55.85
CA TRP A 703 -5.87 44.44 55.57
C TRP A 703 -4.84 43.43 56.06
N SER A 704 -5.33 42.23 56.33
CA SER A 704 -4.53 41.05 56.62
C SER A 704 -5.07 39.85 55.85
N ASP A 705 -4.29 38.77 55.83
CA ASP A 705 -4.69 37.46 55.27
C ASP A 705 -4.79 37.41 53.74
N ALA A 706 -4.42 38.50 53.05
CA ALA A 706 -4.16 38.49 51.61
C ALA A 706 -2.86 37.73 51.29
N THR A 707 -2.92 36.86 50.29
CA THR A 707 -1.90 35.88 49.91
C THR A 707 -1.13 36.23 48.64
N SER A 708 -1.66 37.11 47.79
CA SER A 708 -0.96 37.58 46.59
C SER A 708 0.05 38.70 46.91
N ASP A 709 1.01 38.93 46.01
CA ASP A 709 2.03 39.98 46.18
C ASP A 709 1.47 41.41 46.05
N SER A 710 0.21 41.54 45.62
CA SER A 710 -0.48 42.82 45.49
C SER A 710 -1.99 42.66 45.64
N VAL A 711 -2.67 43.64 46.22
CA VAL A 711 -4.13 43.64 46.33
C VAL A 711 -4.76 44.78 45.55
N ASP A 712 -5.98 44.55 45.06
CA ASP A 712 -6.85 45.54 44.46
C ASP A 712 -7.78 46.13 45.52
N ILE A 713 -7.72 47.45 45.72
CA ILE A 713 -8.60 48.18 46.64
C ILE A 713 -9.72 48.81 45.83
N TYR A 714 -10.97 48.50 46.18
CA TYR A 714 -12.17 49.05 45.58
C TYR A 714 -12.82 50.09 46.51
N LYS A 715 -13.35 51.16 45.91
CA LYS A 715 -14.17 52.17 46.57
C LYS A 715 -15.49 52.31 45.84
N ASN A 716 -16.61 52.14 46.55
CA ASN A 716 -17.96 52.18 45.96
C ASN A 716 -18.12 51.22 44.76
N GLY A 717 -17.45 50.05 44.82
CA GLY A 717 -17.46 49.04 43.75
C GLY A 717 -16.57 49.36 42.53
N ALA A 718 -15.89 50.51 42.50
CA ALA A 718 -14.92 50.85 41.45
C ALA A 718 -13.49 50.65 41.96
N LEU A 719 -12.59 50.16 41.11
CA LEU A 719 -11.18 50.00 41.47
C LEU A 719 -10.58 51.37 41.80
N LEU A 720 -10.11 51.52 43.04
CA LEU A 720 -9.43 52.72 43.53
C LEU A 720 -7.94 52.67 43.18
N THR A 721 -7.28 51.55 43.52
CA THR A 721 -5.84 51.36 43.28
C THR A 721 -5.43 49.90 43.46
N THR A 722 -4.27 49.53 42.92
CA THR A 722 -3.58 48.27 43.18
C THR A 722 -2.30 48.58 43.96
N VAL A 723 -2.09 47.91 45.08
CA VAL A 723 -0.97 48.16 46.00
C VAL A 723 -0.21 46.88 46.32
N ALA A 724 1.09 47.00 46.55
CA ALA A 724 1.90 45.88 47.00
C ALA A 724 1.40 45.36 48.36
N ASN A 725 1.36 44.04 48.50
CA ASN A 725 0.95 43.35 49.70
C ASN A 725 2.16 42.65 50.33
N SER A 726 2.37 42.85 51.62
CA SER A 726 3.36 42.12 52.41
C SER A 726 2.67 40.97 53.13
N ILE A 727 2.93 39.74 52.68
CA ILE A 727 2.32 38.51 53.24
C ILE A 727 2.59 38.35 54.76
N SER A 728 3.67 38.95 55.29
CA SER A 728 4.06 38.89 56.71
C SER A 728 4.09 40.25 57.41
N GLY A 729 3.61 41.31 56.75
CA GLY A 729 3.68 42.68 57.22
C GLY A 729 2.32 43.29 57.54
N ASN A 730 2.33 44.44 58.23
CA ASN A 730 1.13 45.27 58.34
C ASN A 730 0.89 45.96 57.01
N ASN A 731 -0.24 45.68 56.38
CA ASN A 731 -0.60 46.30 55.12
C ASN A 731 -1.63 47.40 55.33
N SER A 732 -1.39 48.56 54.71
CA SER A 732 -2.31 49.67 54.80
C SER A 732 -2.21 50.62 53.61
N TYR A 733 -3.31 51.26 53.27
CA TYR A 733 -3.41 52.33 52.28
C TYR A 733 -4.29 53.46 52.80
N SER A 734 -3.87 54.70 52.62
CA SER A 734 -4.63 55.87 53.06
C SER A 734 -5.30 56.55 51.87
N ASP A 735 -6.64 56.55 51.85
CA ASP A 735 -7.45 57.27 50.86
C ASP A 735 -7.80 58.69 51.36
N PRO A 736 -7.27 59.76 50.76
CA PRO A 736 -7.57 61.13 51.17
C PRO A 736 -8.98 61.56 50.72
N LEU A 737 -9.86 61.84 51.69
CA LEU A 737 -11.27 62.20 51.45
C LEU A 737 -11.55 63.72 51.40
N GLY A 738 -10.55 64.55 51.71
CA GLY A 738 -10.66 66.01 51.67
C GLY A 738 -11.27 66.64 52.94
N LYS A 739 -11.53 67.96 52.92
CA LYS A 739 -11.89 68.74 54.12
C LYS A 739 -13.36 68.59 54.57
N LYS A 740 -14.25 68.17 53.67
CA LYS A 740 -15.70 68.04 53.89
C LYS A 740 -16.25 66.84 53.11
N PRO A 741 -15.88 65.60 53.46
CA PRO A 741 -16.55 64.43 52.90
C PRO A 741 -18.04 64.48 53.24
N SER A 742 -18.88 63.90 52.39
CA SER A 742 -20.33 63.83 52.59
C SER A 742 -20.85 62.50 52.08
N GLY A 743 -21.70 61.84 52.87
CA GLY A 743 -22.28 60.54 52.53
C GLY A 743 -21.47 59.38 53.10
N SER A 744 -21.65 58.20 52.49
CA SER A 744 -20.92 56.98 52.84
C SER A 744 -20.00 56.53 51.72
N TYR A 745 -18.90 55.89 52.10
CA TYR A 745 -17.99 55.20 51.20
C TYR A 745 -17.90 53.73 51.60
N THR A 746 -17.98 52.84 50.63
CA THR A 746 -17.73 51.40 50.82
C THR A 746 -16.35 51.05 50.31
N TYR A 747 -15.64 50.20 51.05
CA TYR A 747 -14.32 49.70 50.69
C TYR A 747 -14.30 48.18 50.70
N GLN A 748 -13.57 47.60 49.75
CA GLN A 748 -13.33 46.16 49.63
C GLN A 748 -11.90 45.95 49.14
N VAL A 749 -11.23 44.91 49.64
CA VAL A 749 -9.88 44.53 49.21
C VAL A 749 -9.94 43.14 48.60
N CYS A 750 -9.40 42.97 47.41
CA CYS A 750 -9.34 41.69 46.71
C CYS A 750 -7.89 41.30 46.42
N GLU A 751 -7.60 40.01 46.34
CA GLU A 751 -6.35 39.55 45.72
C GLU A 751 -6.28 40.11 44.28
N ALA A 752 -5.13 40.64 43.87
CA ALA A 752 -5.05 41.32 42.58
C ALA A 752 -5.49 40.40 41.43
N SER A 753 -6.35 40.92 40.55
CA SER A 753 -6.91 40.18 39.40
C SER A 753 -7.66 38.88 39.75
N SER A 754 -8.15 38.75 40.99
CA SER A 754 -8.94 37.59 41.44
C SER A 754 -10.31 38.02 41.99
N SER A 755 -11.23 37.06 42.13
CA SER A 755 -12.54 37.25 42.76
C SER A 755 -12.54 36.98 44.28
N ASN A 756 -11.40 36.60 44.87
CA ASN A 756 -11.25 36.44 46.31
C ASN A 756 -11.11 37.81 46.99
N CYS A 757 -12.17 38.24 47.68
CA CYS A 757 -12.28 39.58 48.26
C CYS A 757 -12.68 39.53 49.73
N SER A 758 -12.34 40.59 50.47
CA SER A 758 -12.85 40.87 51.80
C SER A 758 -14.37 41.12 51.76
N GLU A 759 -14.99 41.08 52.93
CA GLU A 759 -16.28 41.75 53.14
C GLU A 759 -16.16 43.25 52.88
N THR A 760 -17.30 43.88 52.56
CA THR A 760 -17.34 45.33 52.32
C THR A 760 -17.48 46.11 53.63
N VAL A 761 -16.57 47.05 53.88
CA VAL A 761 -16.64 47.96 55.04
C VAL A 761 -17.18 49.32 54.62
N THR A 762 -18.18 49.83 55.34
CA THR A 762 -18.79 51.15 55.08
C THR A 762 -18.37 52.16 56.13
N VAL A 763 -17.90 53.33 55.68
CA VAL A 763 -17.63 54.49 56.54
C VAL A 763 -18.54 55.66 56.14
N SER A 764 -19.05 56.41 57.12
CA SER A 764 -20.03 57.49 56.92
C SER A 764 -19.57 58.79 57.57
N PHE A 765 -19.81 59.93 56.91
CA PHE A 765 -19.34 61.26 57.31
C PHE A 765 -20.44 62.30 57.48
#